data_AF-A0A182FW67-F1
#
_entry.id   AF-A0A182FW67-F1
#
_cell.length_a   1.000
_cell.length_b   1.000
_cell.length_c   1.000
_cell.angle_alpha   90.00
_cell.angle_beta   90.00
_cell.angle_gamma   90.00
#
_symmetry.space_group_name_H-M   'P 1'
#
loop_
_entity.id
_entity.type
_entity.pdbx_description
1 polymer ?
#
loop_
_entity_poly.entity_id
_entity_poly.type
_entity_poly.pdbx_seq_one_letter_code
_entity_poly.pdbx_strand_id
1 'polypeptide(L)'
;KRRVDEAFEEVLHELAALRRVKLYLQGDGKENRSRWKELSELLTVRHDYAGFRQLLRDLEEQATVKPTLQSTDNEEHPTDSFLQDIIERVQAIATKSLLRPTSPPVRIKNRSEQESLEWARRIRRQEAEIDALNRQLADWERRIADRKDQRSKLQLRSEREMDEQLYSSQAQLVELRAAGDGQIQRLQTQLDNEPDYRTMPTYMANRDLVDQDRKRISRMVVQLQLWIKKYDKLIGEPMVELEALEQRMSGMEEWCDSVLGPQTELLRELQEEVDAYEAAALEERIEQMKKVHAVRVLQRAWKRTLEGKRSQKGKKVAKRGKKANFEAVCADDTEEDVAAVRAMVDRITSEIMAHGEEEYDSYDPESLQKVEFHVQISRVGTILGEMTQTLEVLFCLPIICRNEALLDECFSEDDKNVIKFLSQYIASTSGTIMTKEEIDVEQLKVPSGQLIELGTLLSRKELHAATAGHVKQLPGIYRRFLSNIREFRKFTINKMKLTAQKDLAKEKILHRLWTRNERNKKEICKIEDILVLRKEKLEESVQEKYAVIERCRKELSDLAIQSQKQITQYMDDSDRQMYSYFERSDQRYEQLLEEAATTTKTYQQRLQEDLGVEKANRLKKMKLTQQLQTWLHKYDKDAGERTQELKELVAKLNTRQQEYDRWKRTIFDPQEKKYFDAMEEKRQIEIREQEERIEAFMMNRAAKALQRAWRSVAERKRKMRGKGRGRKGKGKRR
;
A
#
# COMPACT_ATOMS: atom_id res chain seq x y z
N LYS A 1 -11.36 -20.12 -39.47
CA LYS A 1 -12.71 -20.74 -39.52
C LYS A 1 -13.56 -20.14 -38.40
N ARG A 2 -13.34 -20.48 -37.11
CA ARG A 2 -14.08 -19.86 -35.98
C ARG A 2 -14.21 -18.33 -36.04
N ARG A 3 -13.12 -17.56 -36.23
CA ARG A 3 -13.19 -16.09 -36.42
C ARG A 3 -14.05 -15.62 -37.60
N VAL A 4 -14.08 -16.40 -38.67
CA VAL A 4 -14.93 -16.11 -39.84
C VAL A 4 -16.37 -16.47 -39.51
N ASP A 5 -16.59 -17.57 -38.78
CA ASP A 5 -17.90 -18.00 -38.31
C ASP A 5 -18.49 -16.97 -37.31
N GLU A 6 -17.71 -16.51 -36.34
CA GLU A 6 -18.04 -15.42 -35.41
C GLU A 6 -18.40 -14.13 -36.16
N ALA A 7 -17.61 -13.75 -37.17
CA ALA A 7 -17.92 -12.58 -37.99
C ALA A 7 -19.23 -12.74 -38.79
N PHE A 8 -19.55 -13.95 -39.26
CA PHE A 8 -20.83 -14.22 -39.93
C PHE A 8 -22.00 -14.20 -38.94
N GLU A 9 -21.85 -14.76 -37.75
CA GLU A 9 -22.87 -14.74 -36.70
C GLU A 9 -23.15 -13.31 -36.21
N GLU A 10 -22.10 -12.48 -36.03
CA GLU A 10 -22.25 -11.06 -35.70
C GLU A 10 -23.03 -10.31 -36.79
N VAL A 11 -22.67 -10.51 -38.06
CA VAL A 11 -23.38 -9.87 -39.19
C VAL A 11 -24.83 -10.34 -39.28
N LEU A 12 -25.11 -11.62 -39.03
CA LEU A 12 -26.47 -12.15 -39.02
C LEU A 12 -27.30 -11.60 -37.86
N HIS A 13 -26.70 -11.49 -36.67
CA HIS A 13 -27.35 -10.87 -35.51
C HIS A 13 -27.68 -9.40 -35.79
N GLU A 14 -26.77 -8.64 -36.38
CA GLU A 14 -27.00 -7.24 -36.73
C GLU A 14 -28.06 -7.06 -37.80
N LEU A 15 -28.08 -7.90 -38.84
CA LEU A 15 -29.12 -7.85 -39.86
C LEU A 15 -30.50 -8.17 -39.27
N ALA A 16 -30.57 -9.11 -38.33
CA ALA A 16 -31.80 -9.43 -37.60
C ALA A 16 -32.24 -8.28 -36.68
N ALA A 17 -31.30 -7.65 -35.97
CA ALA A 17 -31.55 -6.47 -35.14
C ALA A 17 -32.05 -5.30 -35.99
N LEU A 18 -31.41 -5.05 -37.14
CA LEU A 18 -31.79 -4.01 -38.08
C LEU A 18 -33.21 -4.21 -38.60
N ARG A 19 -33.63 -5.45 -38.85
CA ARG A 19 -35.01 -5.78 -39.22
C ARG A 19 -35.99 -5.41 -38.10
N ARG A 20 -35.70 -5.82 -36.85
CA ARG A 20 -36.55 -5.50 -35.69
C ARG A 20 -36.67 -4.00 -35.45
N VAL A 21 -35.54 -3.28 -35.51
CA VAL A 21 -35.49 -1.83 -35.35
C VAL A 21 -36.25 -1.11 -36.46
N LYS A 22 -36.17 -1.60 -37.70
CA LYS A 22 -36.93 -1.04 -38.81
C LYS A 22 -38.45 -1.16 -38.58
N LEU A 23 -38.93 -2.34 -38.17
CA LEU A 23 -40.35 -2.54 -37.84
C LEU A 23 -40.79 -1.63 -36.69
N TYR A 24 -39.96 -1.47 -35.67
CA TYR A 24 -40.21 -0.54 -34.56
C TYR A 24 -40.32 0.93 -35.03
N LEU A 25 -39.44 1.35 -35.95
CA LEU A 25 -39.39 2.71 -36.45
C LEU A 25 -40.40 3.02 -37.56
N GLN A 26 -41.12 2.01 -38.09
CA GLN A 26 -42.22 2.22 -39.05
C GLN A 26 -43.47 2.86 -38.41
N GLY A 27 -43.56 2.91 -37.08
CA GLY A 27 -44.60 3.69 -36.39
C GLY A 27 -44.49 5.19 -36.72
N ASP A 28 -45.63 5.85 -36.95
CA ASP A 28 -45.76 7.13 -37.68
C ASP A 28 -45.29 8.40 -36.93
N GLY A 29 -44.23 8.29 -36.13
CA GLY A 29 -43.60 9.40 -35.41
C GLY A 29 -42.53 10.11 -36.24
N LYS A 30 -42.58 11.45 -36.30
CA LYS A 30 -41.49 12.27 -36.85
C LYS A 30 -40.13 11.95 -36.23
N GLU A 31 -40.12 11.59 -34.94
CA GLU A 31 -38.93 11.19 -34.21
C GLU A 31 -38.33 9.89 -34.75
N ASN A 32 -39.16 8.89 -35.05
CA ASN A 32 -38.70 7.61 -35.61
C ASN A 32 -38.07 7.79 -37.00
N ARG A 33 -38.63 8.67 -37.83
CA ARG A 33 -38.04 9.01 -39.14
C ARG A 33 -36.68 9.68 -38.99
N SER A 34 -36.50 10.52 -37.97
CA SER A 34 -35.21 11.17 -37.67
C SER A 34 -34.15 10.13 -37.28
N ARG A 35 -34.51 9.19 -36.39
CA ARG A 35 -33.60 8.14 -35.92
C ARG A 35 -33.25 7.13 -37.03
N TRP A 36 -34.19 6.81 -37.91
CA TRP A 36 -33.90 5.99 -39.09
C TRP A 36 -32.93 6.70 -40.05
N LYS A 37 -33.07 8.02 -40.20
CA LYS A 37 -32.17 8.82 -41.03
C LYS A 37 -30.77 8.86 -40.44
N GLU A 38 -30.63 9.05 -39.13
CA GLU A 38 -29.35 8.99 -38.41
C GLU A 38 -28.66 7.63 -38.57
N LEU A 39 -29.41 6.54 -38.41
CA LEU A 39 -28.89 5.18 -38.60
C LEU A 39 -28.46 4.91 -40.06
N SER A 40 -29.19 5.46 -41.03
CA SER A 40 -28.82 5.42 -42.44
C SER A 40 -27.59 6.28 -42.76
N GLU A 41 -27.44 7.44 -42.12
CA GLU A 41 -26.28 8.33 -42.30
C GLU A 41 -25.02 7.66 -41.74
N LEU A 42 -25.09 7.02 -40.57
CA LEU A 42 -23.97 6.25 -40.00
C LEU A 42 -23.53 5.09 -40.92
N LEU A 43 -24.47 4.40 -41.57
CA LEU A 43 -24.13 3.36 -42.56
C LEU A 43 -23.39 3.90 -43.79
N THR A 44 -23.64 5.16 -44.18
CA THR A 44 -22.93 5.78 -45.31
C THR A 44 -21.52 6.23 -44.95
N VAL A 45 -21.24 6.48 -43.66
CA VAL A 45 -19.91 6.86 -43.17
C VAL A 45 -19.06 5.61 -42.94
N ARG A 46 -18.21 5.29 -43.93
CA ARG A 46 -17.39 4.05 -44.00
C ARG A 46 -16.46 3.79 -42.81
N HIS A 47 -16.29 4.74 -41.89
CA HIS A 47 -15.35 4.67 -40.77
C HIS A 47 -15.99 4.58 -39.39
N ASP A 48 -17.32 4.67 -39.26
CA ASP A 48 -17.99 4.65 -37.95
C ASP A 48 -18.97 3.49 -37.77
N TYR A 49 -18.48 2.30 -38.04
CA TYR A 49 -19.26 1.07 -37.83
C TYR A 49 -19.51 0.80 -36.33
N ALA A 50 -18.64 1.30 -35.45
CA ALA A 50 -18.83 1.21 -34.00
C ALA A 50 -20.02 2.06 -33.53
N GLY A 51 -20.13 3.30 -34.02
CA GLY A 51 -21.27 4.17 -33.77
C GLY A 51 -22.58 3.57 -34.31
N PHE A 52 -22.55 3.00 -35.52
CA PHE A 52 -23.70 2.27 -36.08
C PHE A 52 -24.15 1.11 -35.17
N ARG A 53 -23.22 0.24 -34.74
CA ARG A 53 -23.53 -0.90 -33.85
C ARG A 53 -24.13 -0.43 -32.53
N GLN A 54 -23.62 0.65 -31.96
CA GLN A 54 -24.13 1.17 -30.69
C GLN A 54 -25.56 1.70 -30.84
N LEU A 55 -25.81 2.55 -31.84
CA LEU A 55 -27.13 3.10 -32.10
C LEU A 55 -28.15 1.99 -32.43
N LEU A 56 -27.72 0.96 -33.19
CA LEU A 56 -28.57 -0.18 -33.53
C LEU A 56 -28.99 -0.97 -32.27
N ARG A 57 -28.08 -1.19 -31.32
CA ARG A 57 -28.37 -1.86 -30.05
C ARG A 57 -29.30 -1.04 -29.16
N ASP A 58 -29.04 0.27 -29.03
CA ASP A 58 -29.87 1.16 -28.22
C ASP A 58 -31.31 1.20 -28.76
N LEU A 59 -31.49 1.19 -30.09
CA LEU A 59 -32.80 1.14 -30.73
C LEU A 59 -33.46 -0.23 -30.62
N GLU A 60 -32.68 -1.31 -30.65
CA GLU A 60 -33.17 -2.68 -30.45
C GLU A 60 -33.67 -2.88 -29.01
N GLU A 61 -32.94 -2.40 -28.01
CA GLU A 61 -33.38 -2.40 -26.62
C GLU A 61 -34.69 -1.64 -26.46
N GLN A 62 -34.82 -0.47 -27.07
CA GLN A 62 -36.07 0.29 -27.06
C GLN A 62 -37.21 -0.45 -27.77
N ALA A 63 -36.92 -1.17 -28.85
CA ALA A 63 -37.88 -1.99 -29.57
C ALA A 63 -38.36 -3.20 -28.75
N THR A 64 -37.51 -3.77 -27.89
CA THR A 64 -37.88 -4.91 -27.02
C THR A 64 -38.68 -4.47 -25.79
N VAL A 65 -38.43 -3.27 -25.26
CA VAL A 65 -39.10 -2.75 -24.06
C VAL A 65 -40.51 -2.24 -24.33
N LYS A 66 -40.81 -1.79 -25.56
CA LYS A 66 -42.18 -1.47 -26.00
C LYS A 66 -42.74 -2.63 -26.82
N PRO A 67 -43.45 -3.60 -26.21
CA PRO A 67 -44.23 -4.56 -26.96
C PRO A 67 -45.39 -3.81 -27.62
N THR A 68 -45.15 -3.28 -28.82
CA THR A 68 -46.17 -2.59 -29.61
C THR A 68 -47.29 -3.57 -29.92
N LEU A 69 -48.52 -3.11 -29.69
CA LEU A 69 -49.76 -3.83 -29.94
C LEU A 69 -49.71 -4.65 -31.24
N GLN A 70 -50.20 -5.88 -31.14
CA GLN A 70 -50.44 -6.80 -32.24
C GLN A 70 -51.07 -6.05 -33.43
N SER A 71 -50.31 -5.89 -34.52
CA SER A 71 -50.82 -5.42 -35.79
C SER A 71 -51.69 -6.53 -36.39
N THR A 72 -53.00 -6.42 -36.20
CA THR A 72 -53.97 -7.05 -37.09
C THR A 72 -53.92 -6.28 -38.39
N ASP A 73 -53.16 -6.77 -39.37
CA ASP A 73 -53.51 -6.79 -40.80
C ASP A 73 -52.31 -7.28 -41.62
N ASN A 74 -52.53 -8.36 -42.38
CA ASN A 74 -51.56 -9.10 -43.18
C ASN A 74 -51.21 -8.38 -44.49
N GLU A 75 -50.75 -7.13 -44.43
CA GLU A 75 -50.11 -6.49 -45.58
C GLU A 75 -48.59 -6.63 -45.46
N GLU A 76 -48.03 -7.63 -46.12
CA GLU A 76 -46.58 -7.82 -46.25
C GLU A 76 -45.96 -6.60 -46.95
N HIS A 77 -45.34 -5.72 -46.18
CA HIS A 77 -44.61 -4.60 -46.75
C HIS A 77 -43.42 -5.10 -47.60
N PRO A 78 -43.28 -4.67 -48.87
CA PRO A 78 -42.28 -5.21 -49.81
C PRO A 78 -40.82 -4.98 -49.38
N THR A 79 -40.58 -4.09 -48.41
CA THR A 79 -39.21 -3.83 -47.91
C THR A 79 -38.78 -4.75 -46.77
N ASP A 80 -39.68 -5.57 -46.21
CA ASP A 80 -39.35 -6.59 -45.21
C ASP A 80 -38.84 -7.88 -45.88
N SER A 81 -39.37 -8.19 -47.07
CA SER A 81 -38.88 -9.27 -47.95
C SER A 81 -37.40 -9.06 -48.34
N PHE A 82 -36.96 -7.84 -48.62
CA PHE A 82 -35.58 -7.58 -49.04
C PHE A 82 -34.53 -7.88 -47.95
N LEU A 83 -34.78 -7.49 -46.70
CA LEU A 83 -33.86 -7.79 -45.59
C LEU A 83 -33.85 -9.28 -45.26
N GLN A 84 -35.01 -9.93 -45.35
CA GLN A 84 -35.12 -11.37 -45.18
C GLN A 84 -34.32 -12.13 -46.26
N ASP A 85 -34.43 -11.73 -47.53
CA ASP A 85 -33.63 -12.27 -48.64
C ASP A 85 -32.12 -12.10 -48.42
N ILE A 86 -31.70 -10.96 -47.85
CA ILE A 86 -30.29 -10.72 -47.53
C ILE A 86 -29.83 -11.66 -46.40
N ILE A 87 -30.62 -11.78 -45.33
CA ILE A 87 -30.30 -12.68 -44.20
C ILE A 87 -30.16 -14.12 -44.72
N GLU A 88 -31.10 -14.59 -45.54
CA GLU A 88 -31.07 -15.93 -46.12
C GLU A 88 -29.88 -16.15 -47.06
N ARG A 89 -29.51 -15.13 -47.86
CA ARG A 89 -28.30 -15.19 -48.70
C ARG A 89 -27.02 -15.24 -47.88
N VAL A 90 -26.92 -14.45 -46.81
CA VAL A 90 -25.75 -14.46 -45.91
C VAL A 90 -25.66 -15.81 -45.18
N GLN A 91 -26.77 -16.37 -44.72
CA GLN A 91 -26.84 -17.72 -44.15
C GLN A 91 -26.45 -18.81 -45.17
N ALA A 92 -26.90 -18.69 -46.42
CA ALA A 92 -26.53 -19.60 -47.50
C ALA A 92 -25.04 -19.50 -47.86
N ILE A 93 -24.43 -18.31 -47.75
CA ILE A 93 -22.99 -18.10 -47.95
C ILE A 93 -22.20 -18.69 -46.77
N ALA A 94 -22.63 -18.44 -45.53
CA ALA A 94 -22.03 -19.02 -44.33
C ALA A 94 -22.03 -20.55 -44.40
N THR A 95 -23.16 -21.17 -44.74
CA THR A 95 -23.28 -22.63 -44.88
C THR A 95 -22.48 -23.20 -46.05
N LYS A 96 -22.38 -22.50 -47.19
CA LYS A 96 -21.55 -22.94 -48.35
C LYS A 96 -20.05 -22.75 -48.13
N SER A 97 -19.65 -21.71 -47.40
CA SER A 97 -18.27 -21.43 -46.97
C SER A 97 -17.71 -22.54 -46.07
N LEU A 98 -18.58 -23.15 -45.25
CA LEU A 98 -18.25 -24.21 -44.31
C LEU A 98 -17.93 -25.58 -44.96
N LEU A 99 -18.24 -25.77 -46.25
CA LEU A 99 -18.17 -27.05 -46.97
C LEU A 99 -16.96 -27.24 -47.90
N ARG A 100 -16.00 -26.30 -47.98
CA ARG A 100 -14.77 -26.55 -48.76
C ARG A 100 -13.72 -27.30 -47.91
N PRO A 101 -13.25 -28.49 -48.34
CA PRO A 101 -12.08 -29.11 -47.73
C PRO A 101 -10.83 -28.27 -48.02
N THR A 102 -9.96 -28.17 -47.03
CA THR A 102 -8.63 -27.54 -47.15
C THR A 102 -7.83 -28.21 -48.26
N SER A 103 -7.26 -27.40 -49.15
CA SER A 103 -6.32 -27.82 -50.19
C SER A 103 -5.22 -28.73 -49.62
N PRO A 104 -4.77 -29.77 -50.34
CA PRO A 104 -3.72 -30.65 -49.85
C PRO A 104 -2.40 -29.88 -49.68
N PRO A 105 -1.64 -30.11 -48.60
CA PRO A 105 -0.41 -29.38 -48.34
C PRO A 105 0.66 -29.79 -49.36
N VAL A 106 1.29 -28.79 -49.96
CA VAL A 106 2.48 -28.94 -50.79
C VAL A 106 3.55 -29.65 -49.96
N ARG A 107 3.95 -30.85 -50.39
CA ARG A 107 5.06 -31.60 -49.81
C ARG A 107 6.38 -30.89 -50.12
N ILE A 108 6.83 -30.03 -49.21
CA ILE A 108 8.21 -29.54 -49.18
C ILE A 108 9.08 -30.66 -48.57
N LYS A 109 10.09 -31.10 -49.33
CA LYS A 109 10.87 -32.32 -49.02
C LYS A 109 11.77 -32.25 -47.76
N ASN A 110 11.82 -31.11 -47.05
CA ASN A 110 12.65 -30.91 -45.84
C ASN A 110 11.87 -30.28 -44.67
N ARG A 111 10.74 -30.88 -44.29
CA ARG A 111 9.88 -30.43 -43.16
C ARG A 111 10.66 -30.25 -41.84
N SER A 112 11.63 -31.11 -41.55
CA SER A 112 12.43 -31.00 -40.32
C SER A 112 13.35 -29.78 -40.29
N GLU A 113 13.86 -29.33 -41.45
CA GLU A 113 14.72 -28.14 -41.51
C GLU A 113 13.88 -26.87 -41.33
N GLN A 114 12.70 -26.80 -41.96
CA GLN A 114 11.78 -25.69 -41.77
C GLN A 114 11.28 -25.59 -40.32
N GLU A 115 10.85 -26.70 -39.73
CA GLU A 115 10.45 -26.71 -38.31
C GLU A 115 11.62 -26.29 -37.41
N SER A 116 12.85 -26.75 -37.68
CA SER A 116 14.03 -26.31 -36.91
C SER A 116 14.30 -24.80 -37.02
N LEU A 117 14.11 -24.22 -38.22
CA LEU A 117 14.30 -22.80 -38.48
C LEU A 117 13.19 -21.95 -37.87
N GLU A 118 11.97 -22.47 -37.79
CA GLU A 118 10.85 -21.83 -37.10
C GLU A 118 11.06 -21.82 -35.58
N TRP A 119 11.49 -22.95 -35.00
CA TRP A 119 11.87 -23.01 -33.59
C TRP A 119 13.04 -22.09 -33.27
N ALA A 120 14.08 -22.06 -34.08
CA ALA A 120 15.20 -21.14 -33.91
C ALA A 120 14.75 -19.67 -33.98
N ARG A 121 13.83 -19.32 -34.89
CA ARG A 121 13.27 -17.97 -34.99
C ARG A 121 12.38 -17.59 -33.81
N ARG A 122 11.63 -18.55 -33.26
CA ARG A 122 10.79 -18.34 -32.08
C ARG A 122 11.64 -18.17 -30.82
N ILE A 123 12.67 -19.00 -30.65
CA ILE A 123 13.64 -18.88 -29.55
C ILE A 123 14.33 -17.51 -29.58
N ARG A 124 14.86 -17.08 -30.73
CA ARG A 124 15.49 -15.75 -30.85
C ARG A 124 14.55 -14.59 -30.54
N ARG A 125 13.26 -14.71 -30.87
CA ARG A 125 12.26 -13.69 -30.50
C ARG A 125 12.05 -13.64 -29.00
N GLN A 126 11.95 -14.80 -28.35
CA GLN A 126 11.80 -14.87 -26.89
C GLN A 126 13.06 -14.36 -26.16
N GLU A 127 14.26 -14.69 -26.67
CA GLU A 127 15.53 -14.15 -26.15
C GLU A 127 15.57 -12.62 -26.27
N ALA A 128 15.19 -12.06 -27.42
CA ALA A 128 15.15 -10.61 -27.61
C ALA A 128 14.12 -9.90 -26.70
N GLU A 129 12.99 -10.55 -26.42
CA GLU A 129 11.96 -10.04 -25.51
C GLU A 129 12.43 -10.07 -24.05
N ILE A 130 13.10 -11.14 -23.63
CA ILE A 130 13.76 -11.24 -22.31
C ILE A 130 14.84 -10.15 -22.15
N ASP A 131 15.66 -9.94 -23.18
CA ASP A 131 16.68 -8.89 -23.17
C ASP A 131 16.06 -7.49 -23.08
N ALA A 132 14.93 -7.25 -23.73
CA ALA A 132 14.20 -5.99 -23.64
C ALA A 132 13.64 -5.74 -22.22
N LEU A 133 13.06 -6.76 -21.60
CA LEU A 133 12.57 -6.69 -20.21
C LEU A 133 13.71 -6.47 -19.21
N ASN A 134 14.85 -7.15 -19.40
CA ASN A 134 16.03 -6.94 -18.56
C ASN A 134 16.59 -5.51 -18.65
N ARG A 135 16.56 -4.89 -19.83
CA ARG A 135 16.93 -3.47 -19.98
C ARG A 135 15.96 -2.54 -19.24
N GLN A 136 14.65 -2.82 -19.33
CA GLN A 136 13.65 -2.05 -18.59
C GLN A 136 13.85 -2.17 -17.08
N LEU A 137 14.11 -3.38 -16.57
CA LEU A 137 14.43 -3.59 -15.16
C LEU A 137 15.65 -2.78 -14.72
N ALA A 138 16.74 -2.82 -15.49
CA ALA A 138 17.95 -2.05 -15.19
C ALA A 138 17.69 -0.53 -15.18
N ASP A 139 16.82 -0.02 -16.06
CA ASP A 139 16.44 1.39 -16.08
C ASP A 139 15.57 1.76 -14.85
N TRP A 140 14.67 0.88 -14.41
CA TRP A 140 13.90 1.06 -13.17
C TRP A 140 14.78 1.06 -11.94
N GLU A 141 15.76 0.15 -11.85
CA GLU A 141 16.74 0.11 -10.76
C GLU A 141 17.54 1.41 -10.68
N ARG A 142 18.00 1.96 -11.83
CA ARG A 142 18.65 3.27 -11.87
C ARG A 142 17.74 4.39 -11.36
N ARG A 143 16.48 4.44 -11.79
CA ARG A 143 15.50 5.43 -11.30
C ARG A 143 15.25 5.34 -9.80
N ILE A 144 15.22 4.12 -9.25
CA ILE A 144 15.08 3.90 -7.81
C ILE A 144 16.33 4.42 -7.07
N ALA A 145 17.53 4.13 -7.59
CA ALA A 145 18.79 4.62 -7.03
C ALA A 145 18.85 6.16 -7.05
N ASP A 146 18.49 6.80 -8.17
CA ASP A 146 18.45 8.25 -8.30
C ASP A 146 17.48 8.91 -7.30
N ARG A 147 16.28 8.32 -7.11
CA ARG A 147 15.32 8.80 -6.11
C ARG A 147 15.84 8.64 -4.67
N LYS A 148 16.54 7.55 -4.38
CA LYS A 148 17.19 7.35 -3.07
C LYS A 148 18.26 8.41 -2.83
N ASP A 149 19.12 8.66 -3.82
CA ASP A 149 20.16 9.70 -3.74
C ASP A 149 19.55 11.11 -3.58
N GLN A 150 18.47 11.42 -4.29
CA GLN A 150 17.73 12.68 -4.10
C GLN A 150 17.17 12.82 -2.67
N ARG A 151 16.57 11.77 -2.10
CA ARG A 151 16.08 11.78 -0.71
C ARG A 151 17.21 11.99 0.28
N SER A 152 18.34 11.29 0.12
CA SER A 152 19.51 11.46 0.99
C SER A 152 20.10 12.88 0.89
N LYS A 153 20.13 13.48 -0.30
CA LYS A 153 20.54 14.88 -0.49
C LYS A 153 19.59 15.88 0.19
N LEU A 154 18.28 15.64 0.13
CA LEU A 154 17.30 16.48 0.82
C LEU A 154 17.40 16.35 2.34
N GLN A 155 17.58 15.14 2.86
CA GLN A 155 17.82 14.91 4.30
C GLN A 155 19.08 15.64 4.77
N LEU A 156 20.19 15.50 4.04
CA LEU A 156 21.45 16.19 4.39
C LEU A 156 21.31 17.73 4.34
N ARG A 157 20.50 18.27 3.43
CA ARG A 157 20.20 19.71 3.39
C ARG A 157 19.37 20.14 4.60
N SER A 158 18.33 19.39 4.92
CA SER A 158 17.48 19.67 6.09
C SER A 158 18.26 19.59 7.40
N GLU A 159 19.18 18.62 7.53
CA GLU A 159 20.08 18.52 8.69
C GLU A 159 20.99 19.74 8.80
N ARG A 160 21.60 20.18 7.68
CA ARG A 160 22.44 21.39 7.66
C ARG A 160 21.66 22.66 7.98
N GLU A 161 20.45 22.80 7.46
CA GLU A 161 19.57 23.94 7.74
C GLU A 161 19.18 23.97 9.23
N MET A 162 18.89 22.82 9.85
CA MET A 162 18.69 22.72 11.30
C MET A 162 19.93 23.14 12.08
N ASP A 163 21.11 22.65 11.70
CA ASP A 163 22.37 22.98 12.37
C ASP A 163 22.69 24.48 12.24
N GLU A 164 22.45 25.08 11.08
CA GLU A 164 22.59 26.53 10.86
C GLU A 164 21.62 27.34 11.71
N GLN A 165 20.36 26.90 11.84
CA GLN A 165 19.37 27.53 12.71
C GLN A 165 19.75 27.42 14.20
N LEU A 166 20.23 26.25 14.64
CA LEU A 166 20.72 26.04 15.99
C LEU A 166 21.94 26.91 16.28
N TYR A 167 22.90 26.98 15.35
CA TYR A 167 24.08 27.81 15.48
C TYR A 167 23.73 29.31 15.51
N SER A 168 22.81 29.76 14.66
CA SER A 168 22.30 31.14 14.65
C SER A 168 21.61 31.50 15.96
N SER A 169 20.74 30.61 16.46
CA SER A 169 20.05 30.80 17.74
C SER A 169 21.04 30.83 18.91
N GLN A 170 22.05 29.97 18.90
CA GLN A 170 23.08 29.93 19.92
C GLN A 170 23.96 31.18 19.88
N ALA A 171 24.30 31.68 18.69
CA ALA A 171 25.04 32.94 18.52
C ALA A 171 24.24 34.14 19.07
N GLN A 172 22.93 34.21 18.79
CA GLN A 172 22.05 35.24 19.36
C GLN A 172 22.00 35.16 20.89
N LEU A 173 21.92 33.96 21.47
CA LEU A 173 21.96 33.78 22.93
C LEU A 173 23.30 34.23 23.54
N VAL A 174 24.42 34.00 22.86
CA VAL A 174 25.74 34.46 23.30
C VAL A 174 25.83 35.99 23.22
N GLU A 175 25.33 36.61 22.15
CA GLU A 175 25.27 38.08 22.04
C GLU A 175 24.38 38.70 23.12
N LEU A 176 23.20 38.14 23.37
CA LEU A 176 22.32 38.59 24.44
C LEU A 176 22.97 38.45 25.82
N ARG A 177 23.71 37.35 26.05
CA ARG A 177 24.48 37.15 27.29
C ARG A 177 25.61 38.17 27.41
N ALA A 178 26.38 38.41 26.35
CA ALA A 178 27.46 39.41 26.37
C ALA A 178 26.92 40.85 26.55
N ALA A 179 25.77 41.18 25.96
CA ALA A 179 25.09 42.45 26.16
C ALA A 179 24.60 42.60 27.60
N GLY A 180 24.00 41.55 28.17
CA GLY A 180 23.60 41.49 29.57
C GLY A 180 24.77 41.62 30.53
N ASP A 181 25.86 40.88 30.29
CA ASP A 181 27.08 40.92 31.09
C ASP A 181 27.74 42.30 31.03
N GLY A 182 27.77 42.96 29.86
CA GLY A 182 28.23 44.33 29.72
C GLY A 182 27.38 45.36 30.48
N GLN A 183 26.07 45.12 30.58
CA GLN A 183 25.14 45.95 31.35
C GLN A 183 25.34 45.73 32.86
N ILE A 184 25.59 44.50 33.28
CA ILE A 184 25.96 44.14 34.67
C ILE A 184 27.31 44.75 35.05
N GLN A 185 28.31 44.70 34.15
CA GLN A 185 29.62 45.29 34.39
C GLN A 185 29.57 46.81 34.51
N ARG A 186 28.72 47.49 33.72
CA ARG A 186 28.45 48.94 33.85
C ARG A 186 27.78 49.28 35.18
N LEU A 187 26.84 48.44 35.63
CA LEU A 187 26.21 48.61 36.94
C LEU A 187 27.20 48.36 38.09
N GLN A 188 28.10 47.39 37.96
CA GLN A 188 29.16 47.13 38.94
C GLN A 188 30.21 48.25 38.98
N THR A 189 30.64 48.78 37.82
CA THR A 189 31.54 49.95 37.80
C THR A 189 30.86 51.22 38.28
N GLN A 190 29.54 51.36 38.14
CA GLN A 190 28.79 52.43 38.80
C GLN A 190 28.74 52.25 40.33
N LEU A 191 28.62 51.00 40.80
CA LEU A 191 28.62 50.66 42.21
C LEU A 191 30.00 50.84 42.88
N ASP A 192 31.08 50.50 42.16
CA ASP A 192 32.46 50.61 42.65
C ASP A 192 32.97 52.08 42.67
N ASN A 193 32.27 53.00 42.00
CA ASN A 193 32.58 54.44 42.00
C ASN A 193 31.77 55.25 43.03
N GLU A 194 30.84 54.63 43.76
CA GLU A 194 30.14 55.28 44.87
C GLU A 194 30.88 55.05 46.21
N PRO A 195 31.02 56.07 47.07
CA PRO A 195 31.73 55.94 48.33
C PRO A 195 31.01 54.99 49.30
N ASP A 196 31.79 54.20 50.04
CA ASP A 196 31.36 53.09 50.91
C ASP A 196 30.27 53.52 51.93
N TYR A 197 29.01 53.18 51.62
CA TYR A 197 27.80 53.54 52.39
C TYR A 197 27.67 52.84 53.76
N ARG A 198 28.65 52.04 54.18
CA ARG A 198 28.56 51.18 55.38
C ARG A 198 28.46 51.92 56.72
N THR A 199 28.60 53.24 56.76
CA THR A 199 28.55 54.03 58.01
C THR A 199 27.39 55.04 58.11
N MET A 200 26.47 55.10 57.15
CA MET A 200 25.34 56.04 57.18
C MET A 200 24.11 55.50 57.93
N PRO A 201 23.57 56.22 58.95
CA PRO A 201 22.39 55.80 59.73
C PRO A 201 21.12 55.53 58.93
N THR A 202 21.03 56.08 57.71
CA THR A 202 19.92 55.84 56.77
C THR A 202 19.89 54.42 56.19
N TYR A 203 21.02 53.70 56.18
CA TYR A 203 21.11 52.33 55.65
C TYR A 203 20.43 51.30 56.56
N MET A 204 20.42 51.52 57.88
CA MET A 204 19.72 50.64 58.83
C MET A 204 18.19 50.80 58.72
N ALA A 205 17.69 52.02 58.49
CA ALA A 205 16.26 52.25 58.25
C ALA A 205 15.77 51.68 56.90
N ASN A 206 16.62 51.70 55.87
CA ASN A 206 16.32 51.08 54.58
C ASN A 206 16.40 49.56 54.62
N ARG A 207 17.19 48.97 55.53
CA ARG A 207 17.24 47.52 55.73
C ARG A 207 15.92 46.98 56.29
N ASP A 208 15.30 47.71 57.22
CA ASP A 208 13.96 47.39 57.73
C ASP A 208 12.87 47.56 56.65
N LEU A 209 13.04 48.51 55.74
CA LEU A 209 12.14 48.70 54.58
C LEU A 209 12.31 47.56 53.56
N VAL A 210 13.54 47.15 53.28
CA VAL A 210 13.85 46.03 52.38
C VAL A 210 13.38 44.69 52.96
N ASP A 211 13.43 44.51 54.28
CA ASP A 211 12.87 43.32 54.93
C ASP A 211 11.33 43.34 54.95
N GLN A 212 10.70 44.52 55.00
CA GLN A 212 9.26 44.66 54.77
C GLN A 212 8.87 44.38 53.31
N ASP A 213 9.66 44.84 52.35
CA ASP A 213 9.45 44.57 50.93
C ASP A 213 9.71 43.10 50.59
N ARG A 214 10.70 42.43 51.20
CA ARG A 214 10.88 40.97 51.10
C ARG A 214 9.68 40.21 51.66
N LYS A 215 9.10 40.67 52.77
CA LYS A 215 7.84 40.10 53.32
C LYS A 215 6.63 40.41 52.45
N ARG A 216 6.62 41.51 51.68
CA ARG A 216 5.57 41.85 50.72
C ARG A 216 5.70 41.03 49.45
N ILE A 217 6.90 40.89 48.91
CA ILE A 217 7.24 40.02 47.77
C ILE A 217 6.93 38.57 48.12
N SER A 218 7.30 38.09 49.31
CA SER A 218 6.95 36.73 49.74
C SER A 218 5.43 36.52 49.82
N ARG A 219 4.67 37.53 50.27
CA ARG A 219 3.19 37.49 50.25
C ARG A 219 2.62 37.52 48.84
N MET A 220 3.20 38.31 47.93
CA MET A 220 2.81 38.35 46.53
C MET A 220 3.17 37.05 45.80
N VAL A 221 4.29 36.41 46.11
CA VAL A 221 4.68 35.10 45.57
C VAL A 221 3.73 34.02 46.03
N VAL A 222 3.33 34.02 47.31
CA VAL A 222 2.30 33.09 47.81
C VAL A 222 0.93 33.38 47.17
N GLN A 223 0.57 34.65 46.96
CA GLN A 223 -0.65 35.01 46.22
C GLN A 223 -0.58 34.59 44.75
N LEU A 224 0.55 34.75 44.07
CA LEU A 224 0.78 34.28 42.71
C LEU A 224 0.74 32.76 42.62
N GLN A 225 1.31 32.04 43.59
CA GLN A 225 1.21 30.58 43.65
C GLN A 225 -0.22 30.10 43.92
N LEU A 226 -0.98 30.82 44.75
CA LEU A 226 -2.40 30.56 44.94
C LEU A 226 -3.23 30.94 43.70
N TRP A 227 -2.82 31.97 42.96
CA TRP A 227 -3.45 32.37 41.72
C TRP A 227 -3.16 31.37 40.61
N ILE A 228 -1.92 30.89 40.49
CA ILE A 228 -1.51 29.78 39.60
C ILE A 228 -2.26 28.51 39.98
N LYS A 229 -2.37 28.14 41.26
CA LYS A 229 -3.22 27.00 41.68
C LYS A 229 -4.71 27.19 41.40
N LYS A 230 -5.19 28.43 41.34
CA LYS A 230 -6.57 28.76 40.91
C LYS A 230 -6.70 28.73 39.39
N TYR A 231 -5.66 29.13 38.66
CA TYR A 231 -5.55 29.14 37.20
C TYR A 231 -5.42 27.71 36.66
N ASP A 232 -4.63 26.85 37.30
CA ASP A 232 -4.55 25.41 37.02
C ASP A 232 -5.88 24.70 37.30
N LYS A 233 -6.68 25.22 38.24
CA LYS A 233 -8.06 24.73 38.49
C LYS A 233 -9.09 25.28 37.49
N LEU A 234 -8.75 26.33 36.74
CA LEU A 234 -9.55 26.94 35.67
C LEU A 234 -9.14 26.44 34.27
N ILE A 235 -7.91 25.95 34.09
CA ILE A 235 -7.39 25.32 32.87
C ILE A 235 -7.47 23.79 32.94
N GLY A 236 -7.78 23.23 34.13
CA GLY A 236 -8.04 21.80 34.31
C GLY A 236 -9.35 21.29 33.70
N GLU A 237 -10.20 22.18 33.17
CA GLU A 237 -11.22 21.80 32.21
C GLU A 237 -10.58 21.94 30.82
N PRO A 238 -10.42 20.84 30.07
CA PRO A 238 -9.95 20.91 28.70
C PRO A 238 -10.77 21.96 27.95
N MET A 239 -10.13 22.81 27.15
CA MET A 239 -10.89 23.68 26.25
C MET A 239 -11.90 22.82 25.51
N VAL A 240 -13.19 23.17 25.57
CA VAL A 240 -14.27 22.44 24.91
C VAL A 240 -13.97 22.21 23.42
N GLU A 241 -13.20 23.12 22.81
CA GLU A 241 -12.72 23.03 21.42
C GLU A 241 -11.66 21.93 21.22
N LEU A 242 -10.82 21.67 22.22
CA LEU A 242 -9.78 20.66 22.23
C LEU A 242 -10.37 19.27 22.58
N GLU A 243 -11.35 19.20 23.48
CA GLU A 243 -12.18 18.02 23.71
C GLU A 243 -13.03 17.66 22.47
N ALA A 244 -13.57 18.66 21.76
CA ALA A 244 -14.26 18.44 20.49
C ALA A 244 -13.33 17.97 19.37
N LEU A 245 -12.06 18.42 19.38
CA LEU A 245 -11.04 17.98 18.44
C LEU A 245 -10.57 16.55 18.79
N GLU A 246 -10.37 16.23 20.07
CA GLU A 246 -10.10 14.86 20.54
C GLU A 246 -11.26 13.92 20.23
N GLN A 247 -12.52 14.34 20.40
CA GLN A 247 -13.69 13.56 20.00
C GLN A 247 -13.73 13.35 18.48
N ARG A 248 -13.43 14.37 17.66
CA ARG A 248 -13.32 14.20 16.19
C ARG A 248 -12.16 13.29 15.78
N MET A 249 -11.02 13.39 16.47
CA MET A 249 -9.85 12.53 16.24
C MET A 249 -10.13 11.08 16.68
N SER A 250 -10.88 10.87 17.77
CA SER A 250 -11.30 9.54 18.21
C SER A 250 -12.25 8.87 17.20
N GLY A 251 -13.12 9.66 16.55
CA GLY A 251 -13.93 9.17 15.41
C GLY A 251 -13.09 8.84 14.17
N MET A 252 -11.87 9.37 14.07
CA MET A 252 -10.93 9.04 12.99
C MET A 252 -10.27 7.68 13.22
N GLU A 253 -10.04 7.28 14.47
CA GLU A 253 -9.65 5.91 14.82
C GLU A 253 -10.78 4.93 14.52
N GLU A 254 -12.03 5.26 14.89
CA GLU A 254 -13.20 4.44 14.50
C GLU A 254 -13.39 4.37 12.98
N TRP A 255 -13.12 5.45 12.23
CA TRP A 255 -13.16 5.43 10.77
C TRP A 255 -12.01 4.61 10.17
N CYS A 256 -10.80 4.70 10.71
CA CYS A 256 -9.69 3.83 10.34
C CYS A 256 -10.05 2.36 10.59
N ASP A 257 -10.64 2.03 11.72
CA ASP A 257 -11.00 0.65 12.06
C ASP A 257 -12.22 0.14 11.29
N SER A 258 -13.19 1.00 10.96
CA SER A 258 -14.43 0.59 10.27
C SER A 258 -14.39 0.68 8.74
N VAL A 259 -13.54 1.55 8.17
CA VAL A 259 -13.46 1.79 6.72
C VAL A 259 -12.10 1.34 6.18
N LEU A 260 -11.00 1.74 6.80
CA LEU A 260 -9.66 1.40 6.30
C LEU A 260 -9.26 -0.04 6.64
N GLY A 261 -9.60 -0.52 7.84
CA GLY A 261 -9.33 -1.89 8.32
C GLY A 261 -9.93 -2.95 7.38
N PRO A 262 -11.25 -2.93 7.11
CA PRO A 262 -11.87 -3.90 6.21
C PRO A 262 -11.35 -3.79 4.77
N GLN A 263 -11.01 -2.59 4.29
CA GLN A 263 -10.43 -2.42 2.96
C GLN A 263 -9.01 -2.98 2.87
N THR A 264 -8.20 -2.84 3.92
CA THR A 264 -6.85 -3.40 3.98
C THR A 264 -6.88 -4.92 4.15
N GLU A 265 -7.82 -5.47 4.92
CA GLU A 265 -8.05 -6.91 5.00
C GLU A 265 -8.52 -7.48 3.66
N LEU A 266 -9.49 -6.85 2.98
CA LEU A 266 -9.95 -7.28 1.66
C LEU A 266 -8.82 -7.24 0.62
N LEU A 267 -7.96 -6.23 0.66
CA LEU A 267 -6.81 -6.12 -0.24
C LEU A 267 -5.79 -7.23 0.03
N ARG A 268 -5.58 -7.59 1.30
CA ARG A 268 -4.75 -8.74 1.70
C ARG A 268 -5.34 -10.06 1.25
N GLU A 269 -6.64 -10.27 1.44
CA GLU A 269 -7.35 -11.48 0.98
C GLU A 269 -7.26 -11.62 -0.55
N LEU A 270 -7.48 -10.54 -1.29
CA LEU A 270 -7.34 -10.55 -2.77
C LEU A 270 -5.90 -10.83 -3.20
N GLN A 271 -4.89 -10.34 -2.48
CA GLN A 271 -3.49 -10.68 -2.75
C GLN A 271 -3.20 -12.17 -2.50
N GLU A 272 -3.68 -12.71 -1.38
CA GLU A 272 -3.53 -14.14 -1.06
C GLU A 272 -4.24 -15.04 -2.09
N GLU A 273 -5.42 -14.65 -2.58
CA GLU A 273 -6.12 -15.34 -3.67
C GLU A 273 -5.35 -15.29 -4.98
N VAL A 274 -4.84 -14.11 -5.37
CA VAL A 274 -4.02 -13.95 -6.59
C VAL A 274 -2.76 -14.81 -6.52
N ASP A 275 -2.05 -14.79 -5.39
CA ASP A 275 -0.86 -15.61 -5.18
C ASP A 275 -1.17 -17.12 -5.26
N ALA A 276 -2.31 -17.55 -4.70
CA ALA A 276 -2.77 -18.94 -4.81
C ALA A 276 -3.08 -19.34 -6.26
N TYR A 277 -3.74 -18.46 -7.03
CA TYR A 277 -4.01 -18.70 -8.45
C TYR A 277 -2.72 -18.74 -9.29
N GLU A 278 -1.75 -17.86 -9.02
CA GLU A 278 -0.46 -17.86 -9.70
C GLU A 278 0.35 -19.13 -9.40
N ALA A 279 0.35 -19.58 -8.14
CA ALA A 279 0.98 -20.84 -7.74
C ALA A 279 0.36 -22.05 -8.46
N ALA A 280 -0.97 -22.14 -8.48
CA ALA A 280 -1.68 -23.23 -9.17
C ALA A 280 -1.42 -23.22 -10.68
N ALA A 281 -1.39 -22.05 -11.32
CA ALA A 281 -1.07 -21.92 -12.75
C ALA A 281 0.39 -22.34 -13.05
N LEU A 282 1.33 -22.03 -12.16
CA LEU A 282 2.73 -22.46 -12.27
C LEU A 282 2.87 -23.98 -12.16
N GLU A 283 2.21 -24.61 -11.20
CA GLU A 283 2.22 -26.07 -11.04
C GLU A 283 1.67 -26.76 -12.29
N GLU A 284 0.54 -26.29 -12.84
CA GLU A 284 -0.03 -26.86 -14.06
C GLU A 284 0.95 -26.74 -15.25
N ARG A 285 1.66 -25.61 -15.36
CA ARG A 285 2.66 -25.40 -16.40
C ARG A 285 3.87 -26.33 -16.25
N ILE A 286 4.32 -26.58 -15.02
CA ILE A 286 5.38 -27.55 -14.72
C ILE A 286 4.93 -28.97 -15.12
N GLU A 287 3.69 -29.35 -14.79
CA GLU A 287 3.10 -30.64 -15.14
C GLU A 287 3.06 -30.86 -16.67
N GLN A 288 2.68 -29.82 -17.42
CA GLN A 288 2.69 -29.84 -18.89
C GLN A 288 4.11 -29.96 -19.45
N MET A 289 5.09 -29.24 -18.88
CA MET A 289 6.48 -29.37 -19.28
C MET A 289 7.02 -30.79 -19.06
N LYS A 290 6.67 -31.44 -17.93
CA LYS A 290 7.02 -32.85 -17.67
C LYS A 290 6.45 -33.78 -18.74
N LYS A 291 5.17 -33.62 -19.10
CA LYS A 291 4.51 -34.41 -20.17
C LYS A 291 5.18 -34.22 -21.53
N VAL A 292 5.46 -32.98 -21.91
CA VAL A 292 6.16 -32.67 -23.18
C VAL A 292 7.59 -33.21 -23.18
N HIS A 293 8.28 -33.17 -22.04
CA HIS A 293 9.61 -33.75 -21.89
C HIS A 293 9.59 -35.27 -22.10
N ALA A 294 8.65 -35.98 -21.45
CA ALA A 294 8.47 -37.43 -21.62
C ALA A 294 8.24 -37.82 -23.09
N VAL A 295 7.39 -37.07 -23.82
CA VAL A 295 7.16 -37.29 -25.26
C VAL A 295 8.45 -37.11 -26.07
N ARG A 296 9.26 -36.07 -25.77
CA ARG A 296 10.55 -35.86 -26.46
C ARG A 296 11.58 -36.93 -26.15
N VAL A 297 11.57 -37.50 -24.95
CA VAL A 297 12.42 -38.64 -24.57
C VAL A 297 12.04 -39.85 -25.42
N LEU A 298 10.75 -40.21 -25.46
CA LEU A 298 10.24 -41.32 -26.27
C LEU A 298 10.56 -41.16 -27.77
N GLN A 299 10.37 -39.95 -28.32
CA GLN A 299 10.69 -39.67 -29.72
C GLN A 299 12.19 -39.80 -30.02
N ARG A 300 13.08 -39.38 -29.10
CA ARG A 300 14.54 -39.52 -29.23
C ARG A 300 14.96 -40.99 -29.17
N ALA A 301 14.42 -41.75 -28.22
CA ALA A 301 14.67 -43.19 -28.11
C ALA A 301 14.24 -43.95 -29.38
N TRP A 302 13.07 -43.62 -29.93
CA TRP A 302 12.60 -44.17 -31.20
C TRP A 302 13.51 -43.81 -32.38
N LYS A 303 13.91 -42.54 -32.49
CA LYS A 303 14.78 -42.08 -33.59
C LYS A 303 16.15 -42.76 -33.55
N ARG A 304 16.74 -42.90 -32.36
CA ARG A 304 18.02 -43.60 -32.14
C ARG A 304 17.91 -45.10 -32.44
N THR A 305 16.81 -45.76 -32.08
CA THR A 305 16.58 -47.17 -32.46
C THR A 305 16.41 -47.36 -33.97
N LEU A 306 15.76 -46.41 -34.66
CA LEU A 306 15.70 -46.41 -36.13
C LEU A 306 17.06 -46.15 -36.79
N GLU A 307 17.85 -45.20 -36.29
CA GLU A 307 19.19 -44.87 -36.77
C GLU A 307 20.18 -46.02 -36.51
N GLY A 308 20.08 -46.71 -35.37
CA GLY A 308 20.83 -47.94 -35.09
C GLY A 308 20.49 -49.05 -36.09
N LYS A 309 19.20 -49.25 -36.41
CA LYS A 309 18.76 -50.21 -37.43
C LYS A 309 19.21 -49.83 -38.86
N ARG A 310 19.26 -48.53 -39.20
CA ARG A 310 19.78 -48.05 -40.49
C ARG A 310 21.31 -48.20 -40.57
N SER A 311 22.03 -47.89 -39.50
CA SER A 311 23.48 -48.03 -39.41
C SER A 311 23.94 -49.49 -39.45
N GLN A 312 23.16 -50.41 -38.86
CA GLN A 312 23.41 -51.86 -38.99
C GLN A 312 23.08 -52.42 -40.39
N LYS A 313 22.21 -51.78 -41.17
CA LYS A 313 22.02 -52.12 -42.60
C LYS A 313 23.20 -51.66 -43.47
N GLY A 314 23.91 -50.60 -43.10
CA GLY A 314 25.09 -50.11 -43.83
C GLY A 314 26.43 -50.76 -43.46
N LYS A 315 26.57 -51.31 -42.24
CA LYS A 315 27.85 -51.86 -41.72
C LYS A 315 27.89 -53.39 -41.61
N LYS A 316 27.16 -54.11 -42.47
CA LYS A 316 27.15 -55.59 -42.45
C LYS A 316 28.35 -56.29 -43.12
N VAL A 317 29.44 -55.58 -43.46
CA VAL A 317 30.63 -56.19 -44.09
C VAL A 317 31.91 -56.14 -43.24
N ALA A 318 31.95 -55.47 -42.08
CA ALA A 318 33.14 -55.49 -41.23
C ALA A 318 32.79 -55.57 -39.74
N LYS A 319 33.34 -56.60 -39.06
CA LYS A 319 33.24 -56.93 -37.63
C LYS A 319 31.96 -57.65 -37.20
N ARG A 320 31.94 -58.95 -37.46
CA ARG A 320 31.43 -59.92 -36.48
C ARG A 320 32.34 -59.86 -35.25
N GLY A 321 31.80 -59.55 -34.08
CA GLY A 321 32.54 -59.68 -32.81
C GLY A 321 32.42 -58.50 -31.84
N LYS A 322 31.22 -57.96 -31.63
CA LYS A 322 30.78 -57.37 -30.36
C LYS A 322 29.28 -57.11 -30.49
N LYS A 323 28.46 -57.93 -29.82
CA LYS A 323 27.06 -57.59 -29.58
C LYS A 323 27.11 -56.28 -28.78
N ALA A 324 26.73 -55.16 -29.40
CA ALA A 324 26.47 -53.94 -28.66
C ALA A 324 25.35 -54.29 -27.69
N ASN A 325 25.66 -54.28 -26.39
CA ASN A 325 24.73 -54.67 -25.34
C ASN A 325 23.53 -53.71 -25.43
N PHE A 326 22.31 -54.22 -25.34
CA PHE A 326 21.08 -53.42 -25.41
C PHE A 326 21.11 -52.27 -24.37
N GLU A 327 21.78 -52.48 -23.24
CA GLU A 327 22.12 -51.47 -22.22
C GLU A 327 22.87 -50.24 -22.76
N ALA A 328 23.79 -50.40 -23.71
CA ALA A 328 24.55 -49.26 -24.23
C ALA A 328 23.71 -48.34 -25.13
N VAL A 329 22.55 -48.82 -25.62
CA VAL A 329 21.63 -48.04 -26.44
C VAL A 329 20.66 -47.23 -25.57
N CYS A 330 20.46 -47.64 -24.31
CA CYS A 330 19.50 -47.08 -23.36
C CYS A 330 20.17 -46.43 -22.13
N ALA A 331 21.46 -46.10 -22.20
CA ALA A 331 22.24 -45.65 -21.04
C ALA A 331 21.79 -44.29 -20.44
N ASP A 332 21.03 -43.49 -21.21
CA ASP A 332 20.49 -42.19 -20.77
C ASP A 332 18.99 -42.25 -20.41
N ASP A 333 18.34 -43.40 -20.59
CA ASP A 333 16.89 -43.54 -20.40
C ASP A 333 16.60 -44.09 -18.99
N THR A 334 15.44 -43.72 -18.42
CA THR A 334 15.08 -44.17 -17.07
C THR A 334 14.87 -45.69 -17.05
N GLU A 335 15.16 -46.33 -15.92
CA GLU A 335 15.09 -47.79 -15.80
C GLU A 335 13.68 -48.35 -16.10
N GLU A 336 12.64 -47.57 -15.80
CA GLU A 336 11.23 -47.87 -16.13
C GLU A 336 10.99 -47.90 -17.65
N ASP A 337 11.55 -46.95 -18.40
CA ASP A 337 11.41 -46.89 -19.86
C ASP A 337 12.12 -48.08 -20.52
N VAL A 338 13.30 -48.46 -20.01
CA VAL A 338 14.07 -49.61 -20.52
C VAL A 338 13.31 -50.92 -20.26
N ALA A 339 12.69 -51.05 -19.08
CA ALA A 339 11.87 -52.20 -18.73
C ALA A 339 10.63 -52.32 -19.64
N ALA A 340 9.94 -51.21 -19.92
CA ALA A 340 8.78 -51.19 -20.81
C ALA A 340 9.13 -51.63 -22.25
N VAL A 341 10.28 -51.17 -22.78
CA VAL A 341 10.74 -51.57 -24.11
C VAL A 341 11.15 -53.04 -24.14
N ARG A 342 11.84 -53.55 -23.11
CA ARG A 342 12.16 -54.99 -23.00
C ARG A 342 10.90 -55.84 -22.97
N ALA A 343 9.93 -55.49 -22.12
CA ALA A 343 8.65 -56.20 -22.04
C ALA A 343 7.89 -56.21 -23.37
N MET A 344 7.95 -55.11 -24.15
CA MET A 344 7.35 -55.05 -25.48
C MET A 344 8.08 -55.96 -26.49
N VAL A 345 9.41 -55.95 -26.49
CA VAL A 345 10.22 -56.82 -27.35
C VAL A 345 10.00 -58.29 -27.00
N ASP A 346 9.97 -58.63 -25.73
CA ASP A 346 9.74 -60.00 -25.25
C ASP A 346 8.32 -60.47 -25.58
N ARG A 347 7.31 -59.59 -25.47
CA ARG A 347 5.94 -59.89 -25.89
C ARG A 347 5.86 -60.13 -27.40
N ILE A 348 6.48 -59.29 -28.22
CA ILE A 348 6.53 -59.49 -29.69
C ILE A 348 7.26 -60.79 -30.04
N THR A 349 8.37 -61.08 -29.37
CA THR A 349 9.17 -62.28 -29.62
C THR A 349 8.39 -63.53 -29.21
N SER A 350 7.70 -63.49 -28.07
CA SER A 350 6.84 -64.57 -27.58
C SER A 350 5.61 -64.78 -28.48
N GLU A 351 5.01 -63.70 -29.00
CA GLU A 351 3.86 -63.77 -29.92
C GLU A 351 4.27 -64.33 -31.30
N ILE A 352 5.51 -64.04 -31.75
CA ILE A 352 6.09 -64.65 -32.97
C ILE A 352 6.41 -66.13 -32.76
N MET A 353 6.95 -66.50 -31.60
CA MET A 353 7.28 -67.90 -31.28
C MET A 353 6.02 -68.75 -31.08
N ALA A 354 5.04 -68.26 -30.30
CA ALA A 354 3.78 -68.94 -30.04
C ALA A 354 2.94 -69.16 -31.31
N HIS A 355 2.94 -68.20 -32.25
CA HIS A 355 2.24 -68.38 -33.54
C HIS A 355 3.08 -69.06 -34.63
N GLY A 356 4.39 -69.18 -34.44
CA GLY A 356 5.32 -69.72 -35.44
C GLY A 356 5.54 -71.23 -35.34
N GLU A 357 5.42 -71.80 -34.14
CA GLU A 357 5.83 -73.20 -33.89
C GLU A 357 4.64 -74.17 -33.72
N GLU A 358 3.49 -73.75 -33.17
CA GLU A 358 2.42 -74.70 -32.82
C GLU A 358 1.53 -75.15 -34.00
N GLU A 359 1.46 -74.41 -35.10
CA GLU A 359 0.43 -74.65 -36.13
C GLU A 359 0.94 -75.10 -37.51
N TYR A 360 2.26 -75.11 -37.75
CA TYR A 360 2.79 -75.21 -39.13
C TYR A 360 3.98 -76.15 -39.37
N ASP A 361 4.39 -76.95 -38.39
CA ASP A 361 5.26 -78.13 -38.62
C ASP A 361 4.41 -79.42 -38.69
N SER A 362 3.20 -79.35 -39.27
CA SER A 362 2.31 -80.50 -39.54
C SER A 362 2.86 -81.52 -40.55
N TYR A 363 4.08 -81.32 -41.05
CA TYR A 363 4.80 -82.38 -41.73
C TYR A 363 5.26 -83.37 -40.66
N ASP A 364 4.58 -84.51 -40.62
CA ASP A 364 5.06 -85.72 -39.97
C ASP A 364 6.58 -85.79 -40.15
N PRO A 365 7.39 -85.79 -39.07
CA PRO A 365 8.84 -85.73 -39.16
C PRO A 365 9.44 -86.86 -40.01
N GLU A 366 8.67 -87.93 -40.26
CA GLU A 366 9.03 -89.08 -41.11
C GLU A 366 8.53 -88.98 -42.57
N SER A 367 7.84 -87.89 -42.94
CA SER A 367 7.34 -87.73 -44.31
C SER A 367 8.48 -87.76 -45.34
N LEU A 368 8.37 -88.70 -46.29
CA LEU A 368 9.32 -88.91 -47.38
C LEU A 368 9.67 -87.61 -48.11
N GLN A 369 8.69 -86.71 -48.23
CA GLN A 369 8.83 -85.39 -48.85
C GLN A 369 9.82 -84.47 -48.13
N LYS A 370 9.88 -84.51 -46.79
CA LYS A 370 10.84 -83.72 -46.00
C LYS A 370 12.27 -84.24 -46.19
N VAL A 371 12.42 -85.56 -46.26
CA VAL A 371 13.71 -86.22 -46.54
C VAL A 371 14.18 -85.88 -47.96
N GLU A 372 13.31 -86.03 -48.96
CA GLU A 372 13.60 -85.67 -50.36
C GLU A 372 14.00 -84.19 -50.49
N PHE A 373 13.27 -83.30 -49.83
CA PHE A 373 13.59 -81.87 -49.86
C PHE A 373 14.91 -81.55 -49.16
N HIS A 374 15.23 -82.22 -48.05
CA HIS A 374 16.52 -82.10 -47.39
C HIS A 374 17.66 -82.62 -48.29
N VAL A 375 17.45 -83.73 -48.99
CA VAL A 375 18.39 -84.29 -49.96
C VAL A 375 18.59 -83.32 -51.13
N GLN A 376 17.54 -82.69 -51.65
CA GLN A 376 17.63 -81.67 -52.70
C GLN A 376 18.38 -80.42 -52.22
N ILE A 377 18.09 -79.91 -51.02
CA ILE A 377 18.81 -78.78 -50.42
C ILE A 377 20.30 -79.11 -50.24
N SER A 378 20.60 -80.32 -49.76
CA SER A 378 21.97 -80.81 -49.60
C SER A 378 22.67 -80.88 -50.96
N ARG A 379 22.02 -81.48 -51.97
CA ARG A 379 22.55 -81.60 -53.34
C ARG A 379 22.85 -80.23 -53.95
N VAL A 380 21.90 -79.30 -53.92
CA VAL A 380 22.10 -77.93 -54.43
C VAL A 380 23.16 -77.19 -53.61
N GLY A 381 23.17 -77.38 -52.30
CA GLY A 381 24.17 -76.80 -51.40
C GLY A 381 25.59 -77.32 -51.66
N THR A 382 25.72 -78.59 -52.06
CA THR A 382 26.97 -79.22 -52.49
C THR A 382 27.41 -78.69 -53.86
N ILE A 383 26.53 -78.70 -54.87
CA ILE A 383 26.82 -78.17 -56.21
C ILE A 383 27.28 -76.71 -56.15
N LEU A 384 26.53 -75.85 -55.44
CA LEU A 384 26.93 -74.45 -55.26
C LEU A 384 28.21 -74.31 -54.44
N GLY A 385 28.50 -75.25 -53.55
CA GLY A 385 29.74 -75.31 -52.79
C GLY A 385 30.95 -75.62 -53.66
N GLU A 386 30.85 -76.69 -54.45
CA GLU A 386 31.86 -77.11 -55.42
C GLU A 386 32.08 -76.00 -56.46
N MET A 387 31.02 -75.42 -57.00
CA MET A 387 31.11 -74.29 -57.94
C MET A 387 31.81 -73.06 -57.32
N THR A 388 31.58 -72.80 -56.04
CA THR A 388 32.30 -71.71 -55.34
C THR A 388 33.79 -72.06 -55.22
N GLN A 389 34.12 -73.31 -54.86
CA GLN A 389 35.49 -73.79 -54.69
C GLN A 389 36.27 -73.85 -56.01
N THR A 390 35.62 -74.25 -57.11
CA THR A 390 36.23 -74.24 -58.45
C THR A 390 36.49 -72.82 -58.95
N LEU A 391 35.58 -71.88 -58.69
CA LEU A 391 35.82 -70.46 -58.96
C LEU A 391 36.97 -69.89 -58.12
N GLU A 392 37.10 -70.31 -56.86
CA GLU A 392 38.24 -69.93 -56.00
C GLU A 392 39.58 -70.40 -56.60
N VAL A 393 39.65 -71.65 -57.04
CA VAL A 393 40.84 -72.21 -57.72
C VAL A 393 41.12 -71.48 -59.03
N LEU A 394 40.09 -71.28 -59.86
CA LEU A 394 40.23 -70.65 -61.17
C LEU A 394 40.74 -69.21 -61.06
N PHE A 395 40.28 -68.44 -60.06
CA PHE A 395 40.81 -67.09 -59.82
C PHE A 395 42.20 -67.11 -59.21
N CYS A 396 42.57 -68.14 -58.43
CA CYS A 396 43.91 -68.30 -57.88
C CYS A 396 44.93 -68.87 -58.87
N LEU A 397 44.49 -69.48 -59.97
CA LEU A 397 45.33 -70.15 -60.96
C LEU A 397 46.48 -69.27 -61.48
N PRO A 398 46.30 -67.98 -61.83
CA PRO A 398 47.39 -67.11 -62.23
C PRO A 398 48.45 -66.87 -61.13
N ILE A 399 48.06 -66.96 -59.85
CA ILE A 399 48.98 -66.83 -58.71
C ILE A 399 49.77 -68.13 -58.54
N ILE A 400 49.10 -69.27 -58.69
CA ILE A 400 49.73 -70.59 -58.63
C ILE A 400 50.73 -70.74 -59.78
N CYS A 401 50.38 -70.33 -61.00
CA CYS A 401 51.27 -70.37 -62.15
C CYS A 401 52.53 -69.51 -62.01
N ARG A 402 52.48 -68.46 -61.18
CA ARG A 402 53.64 -67.60 -60.89
C ARG A 402 54.55 -68.16 -59.80
N ASN A 403 54.09 -69.15 -59.06
CA ASN A 403 54.85 -69.78 -57.99
C ASN A 403 55.15 -71.24 -58.34
N GLU A 404 56.35 -71.47 -58.88
CA GLU A 404 56.77 -72.78 -59.40
C GLU A 404 56.71 -73.88 -58.34
N ALA A 405 57.01 -73.55 -57.07
CA ALA A 405 56.91 -74.50 -55.96
C ALA A 405 55.46 -74.99 -55.71
N LEU A 406 54.47 -74.09 -55.84
CA LEU A 406 53.05 -74.47 -55.69
C LEU A 406 52.54 -75.22 -56.92
N LEU A 407 53.06 -74.88 -58.11
CA LEU A 407 52.76 -75.61 -59.34
C LEU A 407 53.29 -77.05 -59.27
N ASP A 408 54.45 -77.24 -58.66
CA ASP A 408 55.08 -78.54 -58.45
C ASP A 408 54.36 -79.41 -57.43
N GLU A 409 53.83 -78.79 -56.38
CA GLU A 409 53.07 -79.48 -55.33
C GLU A 409 51.65 -79.85 -55.77
N CYS A 410 51.01 -79.03 -56.61
CA CYS A 410 49.58 -79.18 -56.92
C CYS A 410 49.29 -79.94 -58.23
N PHE A 411 50.23 -80.04 -59.16
CA PHE A 411 49.99 -80.56 -60.51
C PHE A 411 51.03 -81.60 -60.91
N SER A 412 50.60 -82.67 -61.60
CA SER A 412 51.51 -83.62 -62.24
C SER A 412 52.25 -82.97 -63.41
N GLU A 413 53.35 -83.55 -63.89
CA GLU A 413 54.13 -82.96 -64.99
C GLU A 413 53.30 -82.71 -66.26
N ASP A 414 52.37 -83.62 -66.57
CA ASP A 414 51.42 -83.49 -67.67
C ASP A 414 50.42 -82.34 -67.43
N ASP A 415 49.88 -82.23 -66.21
CA ASP A 415 48.97 -81.15 -65.80
C ASP A 415 49.66 -79.78 -65.89
N LYS A 416 50.95 -79.71 -65.52
CA LYS A 416 51.77 -78.48 -65.63
C LYS A 416 51.93 -78.05 -67.09
N ASN A 417 52.11 -78.99 -68.00
CA ASN A 417 52.22 -78.69 -69.43
C ASN A 417 50.91 -78.13 -69.99
N VAL A 418 49.76 -78.69 -69.57
CA VAL A 418 48.43 -78.18 -69.95
C VAL A 418 48.19 -76.77 -69.38
N ILE A 419 48.55 -76.53 -68.12
CA ILE A 419 48.38 -75.21 -67.48
C ILE A 419 49.36 -74.19 -68.07
N LYS A 420 50.61 -74.56 -68.33
CA LYS A 420 51.59 -73.70 -69.01
C LYS A 420 51.11 -73.35 -70.41
N PHE A 421 50.59 -74.33 -71.16
CA PHE A 421 49.97 -74.11 -72.47
C PHE A 421 48.79 -73.15 -72.39
N LEU A 422 47.85 -73.34 -71.45
CA LEU A 422 46.71 -72.43 -71.26
C LEU A 422 47.14 -71.03 -70.80
N SER A 423 48.15 -70.92 -69.95
CA SER A 423 48.69 -69.63 -69.51
C SER A 423 49.40 -68.90 -70.66
N GLN A 424 50.13 -69.63 -71.51
CA GLN A 424 50.73 -69.10 -72.74
C GLN A 424 49.66 -68.73 -73.75
N TYR A 425 48.60 -69.51 -73.89
CA TYR A 425 47.46 -69.24 -74.77
C TYR A 425 46.69 -67.98 -74.36
N ILE A 426 46.39 -67.84 -73.06
CA ILE A 426 45.76 -66.63 -72.51
C ILE A 426 46.71 -65.43 -72.65
N ALA A 427 48.00 -65.59 -72.37
CA ALA A 427 48.99 -64.52 -72.49
C ALA A 427 49.17 -64.04 -73.94
N SER A 428 49.27 -64.98 -74.89
CA SER A 428 49.39 -64.69 -76.33
C SER A 428 48.13 -64.06 -76.92
N THR A 429 46.95 -64.36 -76.37
CA THR A 429 45.69 -63.71 -76.76
C THR A 429 45.50 -62.33 -76.10
N SER A 430 46.16 -62.07 -74.96
CA SER A 430 46.00 -60.82 -74.18
C SER A 430 46.93 -59.67 -74.58
N GLY A 431 47.89 -59.90 -75.48
CA GLY A 431 48.91 -58.92 -75.89
C GLY A 431 48.44 -57.80 -76.81
N THR A 432 47.21 -57.86 -77.31
CA THR A 432 46.61 -56.83 -78.17
C THR A 432 45.35 -56.34 -77.49
N ILE A 433 45.22 -55.02 -77.27
CA ILE A 433 43.98 -54.40 -76.79
C ILE A 433 42.93 -54.58 -77.90
N MET A 434 42.29 -55.74 -77.92
CA MET A 434 41.24 -56.11 -78.84
C MET A 434 39.97 -55.37 -78.43
N THR A 435 39.54 -54.44 -79.27
CA THR A 435 38.21 -53.83 -79.21
C THR A 435 37.15 -54.91 -79.45
N LYS A 436 36.00 -54.75 -78.78
CA LYS A 436 34.97 -55.75 -78.48
C LYS A 436 34.26 -56.41 -79.68
N GLU A 437 34.71 -56.22 -80.91
CA GLU A 437 33.98 -56.58 -82.14
C GLU A 437 34.71 -57.56 -83.08
N GLU A 438 35.91 -58.04 -82.76
CA GLU A 438 36.61 -59.07 -83.57
C GLU A 438 37.06 -60.26 -82.71
N ILE A 439 36.11 -60.94 -82.07
CA ILE A 439 36.35 -62.28 -81.52
C ILE A 439 35.54 -63.26 -82.35
N ASP A 440 36.17 -63.80 -83.38
CA ASP A 440 35.62 -64.90 -84.17
C ASP A 440 35.71 -66.20 -83.36
N VAL A 441 34.62 -66.51 -82.64
CA VAL A 441 34.52 -67.64 -81.70
C VAL A 441 34.72 -68.99 -82.42
N GLU A 442 34.59 -69.05 -83.74
CA GLU A 442 34.74 -70.28 -84.53
C GLU A 442 36.21 -70.73 -84.71
N GLN A 443 37.19 -69.87 -84.45
CA GLN A 443 38.62 -70.23 -84.53
C GLN A 443 39.20 -70.79 -83.22
N LEU A 444 38.46 -70.73 -82.12
CA LEU A 444 38.79 -71.37 -80.84
C LEU A 444 38.38 -72.85 -80.84
N LYS A 445 39.06 -73.69 -81.64
CA LYS A 445 38.98 -75.15 -81.48
C LYS A 445 39.84 -75.58 -80.28
N VAL A 446 39.40 -75.26 -79.07
CA VAL A 446 39.88 -75.99 -77.89
C VAL A 446 39.30 -77.40 -77.99
N PRO A 447 40.11 -78.47 -78.02
CA PRO A 447 39.60 -79.83 -78.04
C PRO A 447 38.68 -80.02 -76.84
N SER A 448 37.40 -80.37 -77.07
CA SER A 448 36.41 -80.50 -75.99
C SER A 448 36.83 -81.47 -74.88
N GLY A 449 37.67 -82.46 -75.22
CA GLY A 449 38.31 -83.36 -74.25
C GLY A 449 39.22 -82.65 -73.24
N GLN A 450 39.99 -81.64 -73.65
CA GLN A 450 40.92 -80.91 -72.78
C GLN A 450 40.21 -79.97 -71.80
N LEU A 451 39.04 -79.43 -72.18
CA LEU A 451 38.21 -78.64 -71.26
C LEU A 451 37.56 -79.51 -70.19
N ILE A 452 37.18 -80.74 -70.53
CA ILE A 452 36.67 -81.72 -69.57
C ILE A 452 37.80 -82.13 -68.62
N GLU A 453 38.99 -82.42 -69.14
CA GLU A 453 40.17 -82.71 -68.32
C GLU A 453 40.50 -81.55 -67.38
N LEU A 454 40.52 -80.30 -67.88
CA LEU A 454 40.70 -79.11 -67.05
C LEU A 454 39.62 -78.98 -65.97
N GLY A 455 38.35 -79.22 -66.30
CA GLY A 455 37.26 -79.22 -65.33
C GLY A 455 37.41 -80.27 -64.23
N THR A 456 37.84 -81.49 -64.60
CA THR A 456 38.12 -82.56 -63.62
C THR A 456 39.33 -82.26 -62.74
N LEU A 457 40.34 -81.62 -63.31
CA LEU A 457 41.58 -81.20 -62.64
C LEU A 457 41.30 -80.06 -61.65
N LEU A 458 40.51 -79.06 -62.05
CA LEU A 458 40.08 -77.94 -61.21
C LEU A 458 39.18 -78.37 -60.04
N SER A 459 38.59 -79.56 -60.12
CA SER A 459 37.71 -80.13 -59.09
C SER A 459 38.45 -81.02 -58.07
N ARG A 460 39.79 -81.16 -58.18
CA ARG A 460 40.59 -81.94 -57.21
C ARG A 460 40.57 -81.26 -55.83
N LYS A 461 40.19 -82.02 -54.80
CA LYS A 461 40.05 -81.52 -53.41
C LYS A 461 41.35 -80.98 -52.82
N GLU A 462 42.48 -81.58 -53.19
CA GLU A 462 43.82 -81.16 -52.78
C GLU A 462 44.13 -79.74 -53.27
N LEU A 463 43.73 -79.43 -54.50
CA LEU A 463 43.90 -78.11 -55.11
C LEU A 463 43.03 -77.06 -54.41
N HIS A 464 41.80 -77.40 -54.01
CA HIS A 464 40.96 -76.51 -53.22
C HIS A 464 41.56 -76.19 -51.84
N ALA A 465 42.22 -77.17 -51.20
CA ALA A 465 42.89 -76.97 -49.92
C ALA A 465 44.11 -76.04 -50.04
N ALA A 466 44.94 -76.24 -51.08
CA ALA A 466 46.10 -75.40 -51.35
C ALA A 466 45.71 -73.95 -51.70
N THR A 467 44.66 -73.76 -52.50
CA THR A 467 44.22 -72.43 -52.96
C THR A 467 43.51 -71.59 -51.90
N ALA A 468 42.92 -72.20 -50.87
CA ALA A 468 42.19 -71.49 -49.81
C ALA A 468 43.05 -70.41 -49.11
N GLY A 469 44.36 -70.63 -48.97
CA GLY A 469 45.31 -69.65 -48.42
C GLY A 469 45.54 -68.44 -49.32
N HIS A 470 45.47 -68.64 -50.64
CA HIS A 470 45.77 -67.64 -51.66
C HIS A 470 44.58 -66.77 -52.07
N VAL A 471 43.35 -67.12 -51.67
CA VAL A 471 42.16 -66.28 -51.89
C VAL A 471 42.33 -64.86 -51.29
N LYS A 472 43.15 -64.73 -50.23
CA LYS A 472 43.50 -63.44 -49.62
C LYS A 472 44.49 -62.59 -50.43
N GLN A 473 45.14 -63.17 -51.42
CA GLN A 473 46.09 -62.49 -52.32
C GLN A 473 45.41 -62.05 -53.62
N LEU A 474 44.17 -62.49 -53.86
CA LEU A 474 43.39 -62.07 -55.03
C LEU A 474 43.08 -60.57 -55.01
N PRO A 475 43.08 -59.90 -56.19
CA PRO A 475 42.58 -58.54 -56.35
C PRO A 475 41.17 -58.36 -55.77
N GLY A 476 40.89 -57.16 -55.26
CA GLY A 476 39.65 -56.87 -54.52
C GLY A 476 38.36 -57.16 -55.28
N ILE A 477 38.38 -57.09 -56.62
CA ILE A 477 37.23 -57.37 -57.49
C ILE A 477 36.83 -58.85 -57.37
N TYR A 478 37.78 -59.78 -57.53
CA TYR A 478 37.53 -61.23 -57.43
C TYR A 478 37.11 -61.63 -56.01
N ARG A 479 37.70 -61.01 -54.98
CA ARG A 479 37.29 -61.27 -53.59
C ARG A 479 35.85 -60.84 -53.30
N ARG A 480 35.43 -59.68 -53.82
CA ARG A 480 34.03 -59.22 -53.70
C ARG A 480 33.09 -60.16 -54.44
N PHE A 481 33.45 -60.59 -55.65
CA PHE A 481 32.67 -61.56 -56.41
C PHE A 481 32.52 -62.89 -55.67
N LEU A 482 33.61 -63.48 -55.18
CA LEU A 482 33.57 -64.71 -54.37
C LEU A 482 32.75 -64.54 -53.09
N SER A 483 32.84 -63.38 -52.42
CA SER A 483 31.99 -63.08 -51.26
C SER A 483 30.51 -63.07 -51.64
N ASN A 484 30.16 -62.44 -52.76
CA ASN A 484 28.77 -62.41 -53.26
C ASN A 484 28.27 -63.81 -53.62
N ILE A 485 29.10 -64.65 -54.24
CA ILE A 485 28.74 -66.05 -54.55
C ILE A 485 28.55 -66.87 -53.26
N ARG A 486 29.41 -66.70 -52.26
CA ARG A 486 29.24 -67.34 -50.94
C ARG A 486 27.98 -66.88 -50.22
N GLU A 487 27.64 -65.58 -50.30
CA GLU A 487 26.40 -65.04 -49.77
C GLU A 487 25.17 -65.54 -50.53
N PHE A 488 25.26 -65.60 -51.86
CA PHE A 488 24.22 -66.18 -52.70
C PHE A 488 23.97 -67.64 -52.35
N ARG A 489 25.02 -68.46 -52.19
CA ARG A 489 24.89 -69.85 -51.71
C ARG A 489 24.14 -69.92 -50.38
N LYS A 490 24.53 -69.10 -49.39
CA LYS A 490 23.85 -69.06 -48.07
C LYS A 490 22.39 -68.61 -48.21
N PHE A 491 22.12 -67.61 -49.04
CA PHE A 491 20.79 -67.11 -49.30
C PHE A 491 19.92 -68.18 -49.95
N THR A 492 20.41 -68.84 -51.00
CA THR A 492 19.70 -69.92 -51.70
C THR A 492 19.42 -71.09 -50.78
N ILE A 493 20.40 -71.55 -49.99
CA ILE A 493 20.19 -72.61 -48.99
C ILE A 493 19.12 -72.18 -47.96
N ASN A 494 19.20 -70.95 -47.45
CA ASN A 494 18.21 -70.45 -46.49
C ASN A 494 16.82 -70.26 -47.10
N LYS A 495 16.75 -69.87 -48.37
CA LYS A 495 15.49 -69.71 -49.11
C LYS A 495 14.87 -71.05 -49.45
N MET A 496 15.67 -72.05 -49.80
CA MET A 496 15.18 -73.41 -49.99
C MET A 496 14.76 -74.03 -48.65
N LYS A 497 15.44 -73.73 -47.53
CA LYS A 497 14.98 -74.13 -46.18
C LYS A 497 13.67 -73.47 -45.74
N LEU A 498 13.23 -72.40 -46.41
CA LEU A 498 11.93 -71.78 -46.17
C LEU A 498 10.88 -72.52 -46.99
N THR A 499 10.16 -73.42 -46.34
CA THR A 499 8.97 -74.05 -46.92
C THR A 499 7.92 -72.99 -47.24
N ALA A 500 7.14 -73.22 -48.30
CA ALA A 500 6.03 -72.32 -48.68
C ALA A 500 5.07 -72.04 -47.52
N GLN A 501 4.87 -73.01 -46.62
CA GLN A 501 4.09 -72.83 -45.39
C GLN A 501 4.73 -71.86 -44.39
N LYS A 502 6.06 -71.91 -44.19
CA LYS A 502 6.77 -70.98 -43.30
C LYS A 502 6.78 -69.55 -43.86
N ASP A 503 6.86 -69.41 -45.19
CA ASP A 503 6.72 -68.11 -45.85
C ASP A 503 5.27 -67.57 -45.75
N LEU A 504 4.25 -68.42 -45.94
CA LEU A 504 2.85 -68.05 -45.76
C LEU A 504 2.53 -67.67 -44.30
N ALA A 505 3.07 -68.39 -43.32
CA ALA A 505 2.91 -68.07 -41.90
C ALA A 505 3.54 -66.72 -41.55
N LYS A 506 4.75 -66.44 -42.07
CA LYS A 506 5.38 -65.12 -41.95
C LYS A 506 4.54 -64.03 -42.58
N GLU A 507 3.97 -64.27 -43.75
CA GLU A 507 3.08 -63.31 -44.41
C GLU A 507 1.81 -63.05 -43.60
N LYS A 508 1.18 -64.10 -43.04
CA LYS A 508 0.03 -63.96 -42.13
C LYS A 508 0.37 -63.14 -40.89
N ILE A 509 1.51 -63.40 -40.24
CA ILE A 509 1.99 -62.64 -39.08
C ILE A 509 2.23 -61.18 -39.47
N LEU A 510 2.92 -60.94 -40.60
CA LEU A 510 3.15 -59.59 -41.11
C LEU A 510 1.83 -58.86 -41.40
N HIS A 511 0.84 -59.54 -41.97
CA HIS A 511 -0.47 -58.96 -42.24
C HIS A 511 -1.20 -58.61 -40.94
N ARG A 512 -1.21 -59.50 -39.93
CA ARG A 512 -1.78 -59.20 -38.59
C ARG A 512 -1.10 -58.00 -37.94
N LEU A 513 0.23 -57.95 -37.97
CA LEU A 513 1.01 -56.82 -37.44
C LEU A 513 0.70 -55.53 -38.19
N TRP A 514 0.54 -55.60 -39.51
CA TRP A 514 0.15 -54.45 -40.33
C TRP A 514 -1.26 -53.96 -39.97
N THR A 515 -2.25 -54.84 -39.85
CA THR A 515 -3.62 -54.48 -39.44
C THR A 515 -3.62 -53.86 -38.03
N ARG A 516 -2.86 -54.42 -37.09
CA ARG A 516 -2.71 -53.85 -35.74
C ARG A 516 -2.04 -52.49 -35.77
N ASN A 517 -0.99 -52.33 -36.57
CA ASN A 517 -0.32 -51.04 -36.75
C ASN A 517 -1.29 -49.99 -37.31
N GLU A 518 -2.12 -50.37 -38.26
CA GLU A 518 -3.12 -49.48 -38.84
C GLU A 518 -4.22 -49.09 -37.84
N ARG A 519 -4.65 -50.01 -36.96
CA ARG A 519 -5.53 -49.68 -35.82
C ARG A 519 -4.85 -48.73 -34.84
N ASN A 520 -3.62 -49.03 -34.44
CA ASN A 520 -2.84 -48.20 -33.54
C ASN A 520 -2.62 -46.79 -34.10
N LYS A 521 -2.37 -46.65 -35.41
CA LYS A 521 -2.29 -45.33 -36.05
C LYS A 521 -3.60 -44.56 -35.92
N LYS A 522 -4.74 -45.21 -36.18
CA LYS A 522 -6.06 -44.58 -36.03
C LYS A 522 -6.32 -44.17 -34.58
N GLU A 523 -5.93 -44.98 -33.60
CA GLU A 523 -6.02 -44.64 -32.18
C GLU A 523 -5.10 -43.48 -31.79
N ILE A 524 -3.87 -43.47 -32.28
CA ILE A 524 -2.93 -42.35 -32.08
C ILE A 524 -3.53 -41.07 -32.65
N CYS A 525 -4.07 -41.09 -33.87
CA CYS A 525 -4.73 -39.92 -34.45
C CYS A 525 -5.91 -39.45 -33.59
N LYS A 526 -6.76 -40.36 -33.09
CA LYS A 526 -7.86 -39.99 -32.17
C LYS A 526 -7.35 -39.34 -30.87
N ILE A 527 -6.27 -39.86 -30.30
CA ILE A 527 -5.67 -39.29 -29.08
C ILE A 527 -5.06 -37.92 -29.37
N GLU A 528 -4.37 -37.76 -30.50
CA GLU A 528 -3.83 -36.47 -30.96
C GLU A 528 -4.95 -35.44 -31.13
N ASP A 529 -6.06 -35.81 -31.76
CA ASP A 529 -7.23 -34.93 -31.93
C ASP A 529 -7.82 -34.51 -30.57
N ILE A 530 -7.95 -35.45 -29.62
CA ILE A 530 -8.42 -35.14 -28.25
C ILE A 530 -7.44 -34.20 -27.54
N LEU A 531 -6.13 -34.39 -27.71
CA LEU A 531 -5.13 -33.53 -27.10
C LEU A 531 -5.18 -32.12 -27.67
N VAL A 532 -5.34 -31.97 -28.99
CA VAL A 532 -5.52 -30.65 -29.63
C VAL A 532 -6.78 -29.98 -29.09
N LEU A 533 -7.90 -30.69 -29.03
CA LEU A 533 -9.16 -30.15 -28.50
C LEU A 533 -9.04 -29.70 -27.03
N ARG A 534 -8.39 -30.52 -26.18
CA ARG A 534 -8.15 -30.16 -24.77
C ARG A 534 -7.23 -28.95 -24.64
N LYS A 535 -6.22 -28.85 -25.49
CA LYS A 535 -5.32 -27.71 -25.51
C LYS A 535 -6.03 -26.42 -25.92
N GLU A 536 -6.87 -26.48 -26.95
CA GLU A 536 -7.70 -25.33 -27.35
C GLU A 536 -8.63 -24.88 -26.21
N LYS A 537 -9.33 -25.82 -25.57
CA LYS A 537 -10.19 -25.50 -24.41
C LYS A 537 -9.43 -24.88 -23.24
N LEU A 538 -8.21 -25.34 -22.99
CA LEU A 538 -7.37 -24.75 -21.96
C LEU A 538 -6.91 -23.35 -22.36
N GLU A 539 -6.49 -23.15 -23.61
CA GLU A 539 -6.10 -21.84 -24.13
C GLU A 539 -7.27 -20.84 -24.05
N GLU A 540 -8.51 -21.28 -24.33
CA GLU A 540 -9.74 -20.50 -24.14
C GLU A 540 -9.97 -20.14 -22.67
N SER A 541 -9.94 -21.13 -21.76
CA SER A 541 -10.12 -20.88 -20.32
C SER A 541 -9.05 -19.93 -19.74
N VAL A 542 -7.82 -20.06 -20.21
CA VAL A 542 -6.71 -19.16 -19.84
C VAL A 542 -6.97 -17.74 -20.35
N GLN A 543 -7.46 -17.56 -21.57
CA GLN A 543 -7.83 -16.26 -22.11
C GLN A 543 -8.99 -15.62 -21.34
N GLU A 544 -10.01 -16.40 -20.97
CA GLU A 544 -11.12 -15.94 -20.13
C GLU A 544 -10.63 -15.44 -18.75
N LYS A 545 -9.76 -16.22 -18.09
CA LYS A 545 -9.15 -15.81 -16.81
C LYS A 545 -8.31 -14.55 -16.95
N TYR A 546 -7.53 -14.42 -18.03
CA TYR A 546 -6.78 -13.19 -18.28
C TYR A 546 -7.69 -11.98 -18.52
N ALA A 547 -8.82 -12.14 -19.21
CA ALA A 547 -9.80 -11.07 -19.38
C ALA A 547 -10.45 -10.65 -18.05
N VAL A 548 -10.67 -11.59 -17.12
CA VAL A 548 -11.11 -11.28 -15.75
C VAL A 548 -10.03 -10.49 -15.00
N ILE A 549 -8.77 -10.95 -15.03
CA ILE A 549 -7.65 -10.27 -14.37
C ILE A 549 -7.49 -8.82 -14.87
N GLU A 550 -7.58 -8.59 -16.19
CA GLU A 550 -7.50 -7.24 -16.76
C GLU A 550 -8.67 -6.34 -16.33
N ARG A 551 -9.89 -6.88 -16.19
CA ARG A 551 -11.02 -6.13 -15.63
C ARG A 551 -10.78 -5.75 -14.17
N CYS A 552 -10.36 -6.70 -13.33
CA CYS A 552 -10.04 -6.43 -11.93
C CYS A 552 -8.90 -5.41 -11.79
N ARG A 553 -7.86 -5.48 -12.63
CA ARG A 553 -6.78 -4.48 -12.66
C ARG A 553 -7.29 -3.08 -12.99
N LYS A 554 -8.21 -2.98 -13.95
CA LYS A 554 -8.83 -1.71 -14.30
C LYS A 554 -9.68 -1.16 -13.15
N GLU A 555 -10.50 -1.99 -12.51
CA GLU A 555 -11.31 -1.61 -11.35
C GLU A 555 -10.44 -1.14 -10.18
N LEU A 556 -9.34 -1.83 -9.89
CA LEU A 556 -8.36 -1.39 -8.88
C LEU A 556 -7.73 -0.04 -9.23
N SER A 557 -7.38 0.19 -10.49
CA SER A 557 -6.85 1.48 -10.95
C SER A 557 -7.89 2.60 -10.81
N ASP A 558 -9.14 2.33 -11.16
CA ASP A 558 -10.23 3.30 -11.04
C ASP A 558 -10.52 3.64 -9.57
N LEU A 559 -10.54 2.63 -8.69
CA LEU A 559 -10.67 2.82 -7.24
C LEU A 559 -9.49 3.61 -6.65
N ALA A 560 -8.26 3.34 -7.08
CA ALA A 560 -7.09 4.10 -6.64
C ALA A 560 -7.19 5.58 -7.04
N ILE A 561 -7.62 5.87 -8.27
CA ILE A 561 -7.84 7.25 -8.75
C ILE A 561 -8.98 7.92 -7.96
N GLN A 562 -10.07 7.22 -7.67
CA GLN A 562 -11.18 7.73 -6.87
C GLN A 562 -10.75 8.04 -5.44
N SER A 563 -10.05 7.12 -4.78
CA SER A 563 -9.49 7.30 -3.44
C SER A 563 -8.55 8.50 -3.39
N GLN A 564 -7.63 8.62 -4.35
CA GLN A 564 -6.73 9.76 -4.43
C GLN A 564 -7.48 11.09 -4.57
N LYS A 565 -8.51 11.14 -5.42
CA LYS A 565 -9.36 12.34 -5.57
C LYS A 565 -10.10 12.69 -4.28
N GLN A 566 -10.64 11.69 -3.57
CA GLN A 566 -11.33 11.92 -2.29
C GLN A 566 -10.37 12.44 -1.22
N ILE A 567 -9.15 11.89 -1.14
CA ILE A 567 -8.11 12.36 -0.23
C ILE A 567 -7.73 13.81 -0.55
N THR A 568 -7.48 14.14 -1.81
CA THR A 568 -7.16 15.53 -2.22
C THR A 568 -8.32 16.48 -1.89
N GLN A 569 -9.57 16.11 -2.17
CA GLN A 569 -10.74 16.92 -1.82
C GLN A 569 -10.86 17.13 -0.31
N TYR A 570 -10.66 16.08 0.48
CA TYR A 570 -10.69 16.18 1.93
C TYR A 570 -9.59 17.10 2.48
N MET A 571 -8.37 17.01 1.92
CA MET A 571 -7.27 17.91 2.24
C MET A 571 -7.62 19.37 1.91
N ASP A 572 -8.11 19.63 0.69
CA ASP A 572 -8.49 20.97 0.25
C ASP A 572 -9.61 21.57 1.12
N ASP A 573 -10.62 20.76 1.49
CA ASP A 573 -11.72 21.20 2.34
C ASP A 573 -11.28 21.41 3.79
N SER A 574 -10.37 20.58 4.30
CA SER A 574 -9.74 20.77 5.61
C SER A 574 -8.91 22.05 5.64
N ASP A 575 -8.11 22.31 4.61
CA ASP A 575 -7.31 23.53 4.50
C ASP A 575 -8.20 24.77 4.43
N ARG A 576 -9.29 24.74 3.63
CA ARG A 576 -10.29 25.82 3.60
C ARG A 576 -10.92 26.07 4.97
N GLN A 577 -11.26 25.00 5.70
CA GLN A 577 -11.80 25.14 7.06
C GLN A 577 -10.75 25.78 7.98
N MET A 578 -9.50 25.33 7.92
CA MET A 578 -8.39 25.87 8.70
C MET A 578 -8.17 27.36 8.42
N TYR A 579 -8.14 27.77 7.15
CA TYR A 579 -8.07 29.17 6.75
C TYR A 579 -9.23 29.98 7.32
N SER A 580 -10.46 29.46 7.28
CA SER A 580 -11.62 30.15 7.86
C SER A 580 -11.53 30.32 9.38
N TYR A 581 -10.95 29.35 10.09
CA TYR A 581 -10.70 29.46 11.53
C TYR A 581 -9.61 30.48 11.83
N PHE A 582 -8.55 30.51 11.02
CA PHE A 582 -7.49 31.49 11.15
C PHE A 582 -8.01 32.91 10.94
N GLU A 583 -8.77 33.17 9.87
CA GLU A 583 -9.39 34.48 9.63
C GLU A 583 -10.33 34.91 10.78
N ARG A 584 -11.13 33.99 11.32
CA ARG A 584 -11.98 34.30 12.50
C ARG A 584 -11.18 34.61 13.74
N SER A 585 -10.08 33.88 13.96
CA SER A 585 -9.17 34.11 15.08
C SER A 585 -8.49 35.48 14.97
N ASP A 586 -8.00 35.83 13.78
CA ASP A 586 -7.39 37.13 13.49
C ASP A 586 -8.39 38.27 13.70
N GLN A 587 -9.61 38.15 13.18
CA GLN A 587 -10.68 39.13 13.42
C GLN A 587 -10.99 39.30 14.91
N ARG A 588 -11.03 38.20 15.68
CA ARG A 588 -11.24 38.27 17.13
C ARG A 588 -10.07 38.92 17.85
N TYR A 589 -8.84 38.67 17.39
CA TYR A 589 -7.65 39.30 17.94
C TYR A 589 -7.65 40.81 17.69
N GLU A 590 -8.00 41.25 16.48
CA GLU A 590 -8.16 42.67 16.16
C GLU A 590 -9.24 43.32 17.04
N GLN A 591 -10.39 42.68 17.21
CA GLN A 591 -11.46 43.17 18.11
C GLN A 591 -10.97 43.30 19.55
N LEU A 592 -10.24 42.31 20.08
CA LEU A 592 -9.68 42.38 21.43
C LEU A 592 -8.64 43.50 21.58
N LEU A 593 -7.84 43.76 20.55
CA LEU A 593 -6.91 44.90 20.53
C LEU A 593 -7.65 46.24 20.54
N GLU A 594 -8.74 46.37 19.78
CA GLU A 594 -9.60 47.56 19.80
C GLU A 594 -10.29 47.76 21.16
N GLU A 595 -10.78 46.69 21.78
CA GLU A 595 -11.35 46.70 23.13
C GLU A 595 -10.30 47.10 24.18
N ALA A 596 -9.08 46.58 24.09
CA ALA A 596 -7.97 46.95 24.97
C ALA A 596 -7.59 48.44 24.80
N ALA A 597 -7.58 48.95 23.57
CA ALA A 597 -7.29 50.36 23.30
C ALA A 597 -8.40 51.29 23.84
N THR A 598 -9.67 50.92 23.64
CA THR A 598 -10.81 51.70 24.13
C THR A 598 -10.90 51.70 25.66
N THR A 599 -10.68 50.56 26.31
CA THR A 599 -10.61 50.46 27.79
C THR A 599 -9.45 51.27 28.36
N THR A 600 -8.28 51.25 27.73
CA THR A 600 -7.14 52.09 28.14
C THR A 600 -7.47 53.58 28.04
N LYS A 601 -8.12 54.00 26.95
CA LYS A 601 -8.54 55.39 26.75
C LYS A 601 -9.58 55.83 27.79
N THR A 602 -10.60 55.02 28.06
CA THR A 602 -11.63 55.33 29.07
C THR A 602 -11.05 55.37 30.48
N TYR A 603 -10.11 54.47 30.81
CA TYR A 603 -9.38 54.51 32.07
C TYR A 603 -8.58 55.80 32.23
N GLN A 604 -7.82 56.22 31.19
CA GLN A 604 -7.05 57.47 31.22
C GLN A 604 -7.95 58.70 31.39
N GLN A 605 -9.10 58.74 30.70
CA GLN A 605 -10.09 59.81 30.86
C GLN A 605 -10.61 59.89 32.30
N ARG A 606 -11.04 58.75 32.86
CA ARG A 606 -11.52 58.68 34.24
C ARG A 606 -10.46 59.09 35.26
N LEU A 607 -9.22 58.67 35.06
CA LEU A 607 -8.10 59.10 35.89
C LEU A 607 -7.89 60.62 35.85
N GLN A 608 -8.01 61.24 34.66
CA GLN A 608 -7.93 62.70 34.54
C GLN A 608 -9.08 63.41 35.25
N GLU A 609 -10.31 62.89 35.15
CA GLU A 609 -11.48 63.39 35.87
C GLU A 609 -11.29 63.31 37.39
N ASP A 610 -10.87 62.15 37.90
CA ASP A 610 -10.62 61.94 39.33
C ASP A 610 -9.52 62.87 39.87
N LEU A 611 -8.42 63.03 39.12
CA LEU A 611 -7.36 63.99 39.46
C LEU A 611 -7.88 65.44 39.45
N GLY A 612 -8.80 65.77 38.54
CA GLY A 612 -9.48 67.07 38.50
C GLY A 612 -10.32 67.31 39.75
N VAL A 613 -11.14 66.33 40.13
CA VAL A 613 -11.97 66.36 41.35
C VAL A 613 -11.08 66.47 42.60
N GLU A 614 -9.99 65.70 42.66
CA GLU A 614 -9.05 65.74 43.77
C GLU A 614 -8.40 67.12 43.92
N LYS A 615 -7.92 67.73 42.83
CA LYS A 615 -7.37 69.09 42.83
C LYS A 615 -8.40 70.12 43.30
N ALA A 616 -9.64 70.02 42.83
CA ALA A 616 -10.73 70.90 43.26
C ALA A 616 -11.02 70.74 44.77
N ASN A 617 -11.00 69.52 45.28
CA ASN A 617 -11.19 69.24 46.71
C ASN A 617 -10.01 69.73 47.56
N ARG A 618 -8.76 69.57 47.10
CA ARG A 618 -7.57 70.16 47.75
C ARG A 618 -7.68 71.68 47.83
N LEU A 619 -8.15 72.34 46.76
CA LEU A 619 -8.37 73.79 46.75
C LEU A 619 -9.49 74.22 47.71
N LYS A 620 -10.61 73.49 47.75
CA LYS A 620 -11.70 73.73 48.72
C LYS A 620 -11.21 73.58 50.15
N LYS A 621 -10.46 72.50 50.45
CA LYS A 621 -9.83 72.28 51.75
C LYS A 621 -8.92 73.45 52.13
N MET A 622 -8.04 73.89 51.21
CA MET A 622 -7.14 75.03 51.44
C MET A 622 -7.90 76.33 51.74
N LYS A 623 -8.97 76.62 50.99
CA LYS A 623 -9.85 77.79 51.25
C LYS A 623 -10.53 77.71 52.61
N LEU A 624 -11.08 76.55 52.97
CA LEU A 624 -11.71 76.34 54.28
C LEU A 624 -10.69 76.46 55.43
N THR A 625 -9.48 75.90 55.28
CA THR A 625 -8.43 76.05 56.30
C THR A 625 -7.99 77.51 56.46
N GLN A 626 -7.92 78.28 55.36
CA GLN A 626 -7.60 79.70 55.40
C GLN A 626 -8.72 80.52 56.07
N GLN A 627 -9.98 80.19 55.80
CA GLN A 627 -11.13 80.78 56.49
C GLN A 627 -11.11 80.48 57.99
N LEU A 628 -10.81 79.23 58.37
CA LEU A 628 -10.69 78.82 59.77
C LEU A 628 -9.54 79.54 60.47
N GLN A 629 -8.37 79.66 59.85
CA GLN A 629 -7.25 80.46 60.36
C GLN A 629 -7.65 81.93 60.56
N THR A 630 -8.39 82.50 59.61
CA THR A 630 -8.89 83.88 59.72
C THR A 630 -9.86 84.04 60.89
N TRP A 631 -10.76 83.08 61.12
CA TRP A 631 -11.66 83.08 62.28
C TRP A 631 -10.91 82.89 63.60
N LEU A 632 -9.91 82.01 63.63
CA LEU A 632 -9.07 81.82 64.81
C LEU A 632 -8.33 83.11 65.16
N HIS A 633 -7.71 83.77 64.18
CA HIS A 633 -7.04 85.06 64.39
C HIS A 633 -8.00 86.16 64.87
N LYS A 634 -9.23 86.21 64.35
CA LYS A 634 -10.26 87.13 64.85
C LYS A 634 -10.62 86.82 66.31
N TYR A 635 -10.86 85.55 66.63
CA TYR A 635 -11.16 85.13 67.99
C TYR A 635 -10.01 85.45 68.95
N ASP A 636 -8.77 85.14 68.59
CA ASP A 636 -7.58 85.43 69.39
C ASP A 636 -7.42 86.94 69.62
N LYS A 637 -7.69 87.76 68.59
CA LYS A 637 -7.69 89.22 68.69
C LYS A 637 -8.78 89.71 69.63
N ASP A 638 -10.03 89.30 69.42
CA ASP A 638 -11.19 89.71 70.24
C ASP A 638 -11.02 89.25 71.71
N ALA A 639 -10.49 88.05 71.93
CA ALA A 639 -10.18 87.54 73.26
C ALA A 639 -9.05 88.35 73.93
N GLY A 640 -8.02 88.72 73.16
CA GLY A 640 -6.95 89.61 73.61
C GLY A 640 -7.50 90.99 74.02
N GLU A 641 -8.33 91.60 73.18
CA GLU A 641 -8.99 92.88 73.44
C GLU A 641 -9.88 92.82 74.70
N ARG A 642 -10.75 91.80 74.83
CA ARG A 642 -11.57 91.58 76.04
C ARG A 642 -10.73 91.36 77.30
N THR A 643 -9.62 90.65 77.19
CA THR A 643 -8.71 90.43 78.32
C THR A 643 -8.06 91.74 78.75
N GLN A 644 -7.72 92.61 77.79
CA GLN A 644 -7.21 93.95 78.06
C GLN A 644 -8.28 94.83 78.72
N GLU A 645 -9.51 94.86 78.20
CA GLU A 645 -10.65 95.56 78.82
C GLU A 645 -10.91 95.07 80.26
N LEU A 646 -10.88 93.76 80.49
CA LEU A 646 -11.04 93.18 81.82
C LEU A 646 -9.93 93.66 82.77
N LYS A 647 -8.67 93.66 82.32
CA LYS A 647 -7.54 94.19 83.11
C LYS A 647 -7.73 95.67 83.44
N GLU A 648 -8.22 96.48 82.49
CA GLU A 648 -8.53 97.90 82.71
C GLU A 648 -9.67 98.10 83.71
N LEU A 649 -10.74 97.30 83.62
CA LEU A 649 -11.86 97.35 84.57
C LEU A 649 -11.43 96.91 85.97
N VAL A 650 -10.62 95.85 86.09
CA VAL A 650 -10.04 95.40 87.36
C VAL A 650 -9.15 96.49 87.95
N ALA A 651 -8.33 97.16 87.13
CA ALA A 651 -7.53 98.29 87.58
C ALA A 651 -8.41 99.44 88.11
N LYS A 652 -9.48 99.81 87.38
CA LYS A 652 -10.45 100.84 87.83
C LYS A 652 -11.19 100.44 89.12
N LEU A 653 -11.55 99.17 89.27
CA LEU A 653 -12.18 98.67 90.48
C LEU A 653 -11.23 98.74 91.67
N ASN A 654 -9.96 98.33 91.47
CA ASN A 654 -8.94 98.42 92.51
C ASN A 654 -8.66 99.87 92.93
N THR A 655 -8.61 100.82 91.99
CA THR A 655 -8.45 102.24 92.35
C THR A 655 -9.66 102.76 93.12
N ARG A 656 -10.88 102.44 92.70
CA ARG A 656 -12.11 102.80 93.44
C ARG A 656 -12.19 102.17 94.82
N GLN A 657 -11.73 100.92 94.96
CA GLN A 657 -11.64 100.25 96.26
C GLN A 657 -10.64 100.95 97.17
N GLN A 658 -9.47 101.34 96.64
CA GLN A 658 -8.49 102.13 97.40
C GLN A 658 -9.05 103.50 97.82
N GLU A 659 -9.79 104.18 96.95
CA GLU A 659 -10.48 105.44 97.28
C GLU A 659 -11.54 105.24 98.38
N TYR A 660 -12.33 104.17 98.29
CA TYR A 660 -13.33 103.81 99.30
C TYR A 660 -12.68 103.48 100.65
N ASP A 661 -11.64 102.65 100.65
CA ASP A 661 -10.90 102.28 101.88
C ASP A 661 -10.24 103.51 102.51
N ARG A 662 -9.74 104.44 101.68
CA ARG A 662 -9.20 105.73 102.14
C ARG A 662 -10.29 106.58 102.77
N TRP A 663 -11.44 106.74 102.11
CA TRP A 663 -12.59 107.48 102.63
C TRP A 663 -13.13 106.90 103.94
N LYS A 664 -13.24 105.56 104.01
CA LYS A 664 -13.69 104.84 105.20
C LYS A 664 -12.81 105.16 106.41
N ARG A 665 -11.48 105.09 106.24
CA ARG A 665 -10.50 105.39 107.29
C ARG A 665 -10.46 106.86 107.70
N THR A 666 -10.60 107.80 106.77
CA THR A 666 -10.42 109.24 107.08
C THR A 666 -11.70 109.95 107.48
N ILE A 667 -12.86 109.55 106.97
CA ILE A 667 -14.13 110.27 107.18
C ILE A 667 -15.10 109.43 108.03
N PHE A 668 -15.33 108.18 107.66
CA PHE A 668 -16.38 107.36 108.27
C PHE A 668 -16.02 106.89 109.68
N ASP A 669 -14.89 106.18 109.85
CA ASP A 669 -14.50 105.60 111.14
C ASP A 669 -14.37 106.69 112.25
N PRO A 670 -13.82 107.90 112.00
CA PRO A 670 -13.79 108.96 113.01
C PRO A 670 -15.16 109.58 113.33
N GLN A 671 -16.09 109.61 112.37
CA GLN A 671 -17.45 110.11 112.58
C GLN A 671 -18.29 109.11 113.36
N GLU A 672 -18.17 107.83 113.04
CA GLU A 672 -18.85 106.75 113.76
C GLU A 672 -18.43 106.74 115.24
N LYS A 673 -17.13 106.91 115.50
CA LYS A 673 -16.62 107.05 116.88
C LYS A 673 -17.23 108.24 117.62
N LYS A 674 -17.30 109.42 116.99
CA LYS A 674 -17.94 110.63 117.58
C LYS A 674 -19.44 110.44 117.84
N TYR A 675 -20.14 109.71 116.97
CA TYR A 675 -21.57 109.43 117.14
C TYR A 675 -21.82 108.49 118.32
N PHE A 676 -21.01 107.43 118.46
CA PHE A 676 -21.09 106.53 119.61
C PHE A 676 -20.77 107.24 120.93
N ASP A 677 -19.73 108.07 120.96
CA ASP A 677 -19.39 108.88 122.14
C ASP A 677 -20.55 109.79 122.58
N ALA A 678 -21.25 110.43 121.63
CA ALA A 678 -22.41 111.29 121.91
C ALA A 678 -23.66 110.50 122.36
N MET A 679 -23.87 109.28 121.86
CA MET A 679 -24.99 108.42 122.28
C MET A 679 -24.78 107.89 123.71
N GLU A 680 -23.56 107.55 124.09
CA GLU A 680 -23.21 107.11 125.45
C GLU A 680 -23.43 108.24 126.47
N GLU A 681 -23.09 109.48 126.09
CA GLU A 681 -23.31 110.68 126.91
C GLU A 681 -24.81 110.95 127.14
N LYS A 682 -25.64 110.81 126.09
CA LYS A 682 -27.10 110.96 126.21
C LYS A 682 -27.74 109.90 127.12
N ARG A 683 -27.23 108.67 127.08
CA ARG A 683 -27.71 107.56 127.92
C ARG A 683 -27.47 107.81 129.41
N GLN A 684 -26.37 108.48 129.78
CA GLN A 684 -26.08 108.82 131.18
C GLN A 684 -26.98 109.94 131.74
N ILE A 685 -27.51 110.81 130.89
CA ILE A 685 -28.42 111.89 131.31
C ILE A 685 -29.81 111.31 131.62
N GLU A 686 -30.33 110.40 130.79
CA GLU A 686 -31.65 109.78 131.00
C GLU A 686 -31.72 108.93 132.29
N ILE A 687 -30.61 108.31 132.70
CA ILE A 687 -30.53 107.54 133.96
C ILE A 687 -30.71 108.47 135.17
N ARG A 688 -30.03 109.63 135.19
CA ARG A 688 -30.14 110.61 136.29
C ARG A 688 -31.57 111.16 136.43
N GLU A 689 -32.25 111.43 135.32
CA GLU A 689 -33.64 111.92 135.36
C GLU A 689 -34.66 110.88 135.88
N GLN A 690 -34.39 109.58 135.69
CA GLN A 690 -35.28 108.53 136.18
C GLN A 690 -35.18 108.35 137.70
N GLU A 691 -33.98 108.51 138.27
CA GLU A 691 -33.75 108.43 139.72
C GLU A 691 -34.48 109.55 140.47
N GLU A 692 -34.42 110.79 139.96
CA GLU A 692 -35.13 111.95 140.55
C GLU A 692 -36.67 111.78 140.54
N ARG A 693 -37.23 111.14 139.50
CA ARG A 693 -38.69 110.88 139.42
C ARG A 693 -39.17 109.84 140.43
N ILE A 694 -38.33 108.86 140.77
CA ILE A 694 -38.68 107.80 141.73
C ILE A 694 -38.74 108.37 143.16
N GLU A 695 -37.80 109.25 143.53
CA GLU A 695 -37.78 109.92 144.83
C GLU A 695 -39.01 110.82 145.05
N ALA A 696 -39.40 111.60 144.03
CA ALA A 696 -40.58 112.45 144.08
C ALA A 696 -41.90 111.65 144.20
N PHE A 697 -41.97 110.45 143.61
CA PHE A 697 -43.12 109.56 143.70
C PHE A 697 -43.30 108.96 145.10
N MET A 698 -42.21 108.57 145.77
CA MET A 698 -42.22 108.01 147.12
C MET A 698 -42.75 109.02 148.16
N MET A 699 -42.33 110.29 148.07
CA MET A 699 -42.81 111.36 148.97
C MET A 699 -44.32 111.63 148.82
N ASN A 700 -44.85 111.62 147.60
CA ASN A 700 -46.28 111.85 147.34
C ASN A 700 -47.20 110.70 147.79
N ARG A 701 -46.68 109.46 147.82
CA ARG A 701 -47.44 108.29 148.25
C ARG A 701 -47.65 108.25 149.77
N ALA A 702 -46.66 108.71 150.55
CA ALA A 702 -46.78 108.84 152.00
C ALA A 702 -47.89 109.84 152.41
N ALA A 703 -47.96 110.99 151.73
CA ALA A 703 -48.96 112.03 152.01
C ALA A 703 -50.42 111.59 151.75
N LYS A 704 -50.65 110.76 150.72
CA LYS A 704 -52.00 110.24 150.38
C LYS A 704 -52.51 109.16 151.35
N ALA A 705 -51.63 108.46 152.05
CA ALA A 705 -52.02 107.45 153.04
C ALA A 705 -52.63 108.09 154.30
N LEU A 706 -52.04 109.19 154.80
CA LEU A 706 -52.57 109.95 155.94
C LEU A 706 -53.97 110.53 155.67
N GLN A 707 -54.19 111.08 154.47
CA GLN A 707 -55.46 111.71 154.09
C GLN A 707 -56.63 110.74 153.90
N ARG A 708 -56.36 109.43 153.72
CA ARG A 708 -57.40 108.39 153.57
C ARG A 708 -57.92 107.88 154.91
N ALA A 709 -57.06 107.79 155.93
CA ALA A 709 -57.47 107.33 157.26
C ALA A 709 -58.51 108.27 157.89
N TRP A 710 -58.32 109.59 157.76
CA TRP A 710 -59.20 110.61 158.36
C TRP A 710 -60.61 110.67 157.74
N ARG A 711 -60.72 110.46 156.41
CA ARG A 711 -62.02 110.50 155.70
C ARG A 711 -62.96 109.34 156.04
N SER A 712 -62.43 108.19 156.48
CA SER A 712 -63.24 106.98 156.78
C SER A 712 -64.07 107.07 158.07
N VAL A 713 -63.76 108.01 158.97
CA VAL A 713 -64.50 108.21 160.23
C VAL A 713 -65.71 109.14 160.02
N ALA A 714 -65.62 110.11 159.10
CA ALA A 714 -66.66 111.12 158.90
C ALA A 714 -67.91 110.62 158.14
N GLU A 715 -67.79 109.60 157.29
CA GLU A 715 -68.89 109.14 156.43
C GLU A 715 -69.89 108.17 157.09
N ARG A 716 -69.56 107.59 158.26
CA ARG A 716 -70.40 106.54 158.88
C ARG A 716 -71.72 107.05 159.51
N LYS A 717 -71.92 108.37 159.66
CA LYS A 717 -73.11 108.95 160.34
C LYS A 717 -74.26 109.43 159.44
N ARG A 718 -74.11 109.55 158.12
CA ARG A 718 -75.03 110.38 157.29
C ARG A 718 -76.00 109.68 156.33
N LYS A 719 -76.20 108.34 156.38
CA LYS A 719 -77.07 107.63 155.40
C LYS A 719 -78.08 106.61 155.99
N MET A 720 -78.83 106.99 157.04
CA MET A 720 -80.21 106.50 157.25
C MET A 720 -81.15 107.34 156.37
N ARG A 721 -81.92 106.67 155.48
CA ARG A 721 -82.99 107.18 154.58
C ARG A 721 -82.54 108.17 153.48
N GLY A 722 -82.51 107.87 152.19
CA GLY A 722 -82.97 106.71 151.42
C GLY A 722 -84.00 107.11 150.35
N LYS A 723 -83.71 106.76 149.08
CA LYS A 723 -84.57 106.47 147.90
C LYS A 723 -83.95 107.11 146.64
N GLY A 724 -83.70 106.44 145.52
CA GLY A 724 -83.82 105.04 145.12
C GLY A 724 -83.69 104.99 143.59
N ARG A 725 -82.86 104.05 143.09
CA ARG A 725 -82.80 103.35 141.77
C ARG A 725 -83.00 104.17 140.48
N GLY A 726 -82.25 104.00 139.39
CA GLY A 726 -81.37 102.93 138.87
C GLY A 726 -81.39 103.08 137.33
N ARG A 727 -80.53 102.49 136.48
CA ARG A 727 -79.46 101.50 136.62
C ARG A 727 -78.71 101.42 135.26
N LYS A 728 -77.36 101.40 135.33
CA LYS A 728 -76.31 100.74 134.49
C LYS A 728 -76.38 100.80 132.94
N GLY A 729 -75.27 100.99 132.21
CA GLY A 729 -73.86 101.13 132.59
C GLY A 729 -72.88 101.01 131.40
N LYS A 730 -71.70 101.65 131.60
CA LYS A 730 -70.33 101.42 131.04
C LYS A 730 -70.17 101.39 129.50
N GLY A 731 -69.43 102.28 128.81
CA GLY A 731 -68.30 103.16 129.16
C GLY A 731 -66.96 102.45 128.92
N LYS A 732 -65.89 103.04 128.35
CA LYS A 732 -65.62 104.38 127.79
C LYS A 732 -64.20 104.32 127.16
N ARG A 733 -63.97 105.10 126.08
CA ARG A 733 -62.78 105.92 125.66
C ARG A 733 -61.42 105.67 126.36
N ARG A 734 -60.27 105.86 125.71
CA ARG A 734 -59.88 106.84 124.69
C ARG A 734 -58.53 106.44 124.12
#